data_AF-A0A948DCX2-F1
#
_entry.id   AF-A0A948DCX2-F1
#
_cell.length_a   1.000
_cell.length_b   1.000
_cell.length_c   1.000
_cell.angle_alpha   90.00
_cell.angle_beta   90.00
_cell.angle_gamma   90.00
#
_symmetry.space_group_name_H-M   'P 1'
#
loop_
_entity.id
_entity.type
_entity.pdbx_description
1 polymer ?
#
loop_
_entity_poly.entity_id
_entity_poly.type
_entity_poly.pdbx_seq_one_letter_code
_entity_poly.pdbx_strand_id
1 'polypeptide(L)'
;MKGGMRAMTRARGSALARALPALLVLLVLAAMPVRHPTRVFAAERDPRGPHELFFAEGTTREGYHEYLCLANGAGSEVTVGLEYMLEAGEPWAATVIIPALSRATVDVNAEVGPGHDVSVRAHSDSPFTAERPVYFGEGGSAGSSCAGGVPAASETWYFAEGYTGAGFREYICVQNPGASGAVVEAELCDGSGVVGTAGLEVPPRSRGTIDVGAVVGEGREVAARVRSTNGVPVVAERSMYFDSPGFHGGHCSAGLPLAASRFYFAEGSTRPGYQEYICVFNPGGAQVTVDAELLLDDGTSLRQQLTVPAGARRTLDVNAAVGPGRDVSAVLTSEGTFCAERPMYSRPPAVEDGHCSEGILVASRSWVFAEGTTRAGFRPLVCIGNPGDAAAEVTVEFLSDSAAVPVTVQVPARARSTVDPVNVLGTGRDFSTLVESTRPVVAERVQYCEEGSAYSGAHCAAGDNTWERGRFGDVRAYLNTYGEYAQSDLDDFERFDAAVLDPYDYPDESFSSTLIDRGTFVMAYIDVGEAEDVRHYWSEVQKHPEVILAENPDWPGCYYADVNNPEWHRIILEHEIPYLESLGSLDGLCLDMVDVVDAYPQLKPGMVSLMREIREWYPGLLLMPNRGFAVLPEMLPYIDAFKYEELSSRYDFDSASYVYEEDEGEQAVLSEALDRKDVPVMVLDHLETVPPDNTMASNDWYNCAEVAERTGGRFAWYANSVDQDRPYWLFIDYR
;
A
#
# COMPACT_ATOMS: atom_id res chain seq x y z
N MET A 1 20.72 -10.58 76.46
CA MET A 1 20.36 -11.27 77.72
C MET A 1 19.01 -11.92 77.51
N LYS A 2 18.95 -13.23 77.80
CA LYS A 2 18.05 -14.23 77.22
C LYS A 2 17.37 -15.01 78.34
N GLY A 3 16.19 -15.53 78.07
CA GLY A 3 15.52 -16.63 78.78
C GLY A 3 14.18 -16.84 78.08
N GLY A 4 13.60 -18.01 77.89
CA GLY A 4 13.85 -19.44 78.09
C GLY A 4 12.72 -20.11 77.26
N MET A 5 12.68 -21.38 76.89
CA MET A 5 12.87 -22.59 77.68
C MET A 5 12.79 -23.80 76.72
N ARG A 6 13.62 -24.80 76.99
CA ARG A 6 13.68 -26.18 76.43
C ARG A 6 12.40 -26.97 76.78
N ALA A 7 12.05 -28.14 76.21
CA ALA A 7 12.43 -28.95 75.05
C ALA A 7 11.51 -30.22 75.07
N MET A 8 11.27 -30.81 73.89
CA MET A 8 11.08 -32.26 73.57
C MET A 8 9.95 -33.05 74.29
N THR A 9 9.17 -33.96 73.67
CA THR A 9 9.57 -35.09 72.80
C THR A 9 8.35 -35.83 72.17
N ARG A 10 8.50 -36.28 70.90
CA ARG A 10 8.01 -37.52 70.21
C ARG A 10 6.53 -37.99 70.18
N ALA A 11 5.93 -37.85 68.99
CA ALA A 11 5.38 -38.85 68.04
C ALA A 11 4.57 -40.11 68.47
N ARG A 12 3.33 -40.24 67.98
CA ARG A 12 2.82 -41.21 66.94
C ARG A 12 1.29 -41.06 66.79
N GLY A 13 0.76 -41.24 65.56
CA GLY A 13 -0.56 -40.73 65.13
C GLY A 13 -1.75 -41.69 65.05
N SER A 14 -2.54 -41.53 63.97
CA SER A 14 -3.91 -42.03 63.64
C SER A 14 -5.01 -41.04 64.11
N ALA A 15 -6.10 -40.74 63.40
CA ALA A 15 -6.67 -41.15 62.12
C ALA A 15 -7.95 -40.29 61.85
N LEU A 16 -8.32 -40.14 60.57
CA LEU A 16 -9.66 -39.83 60.01
C LEU A 16 -10.35 -38.44 60.17
N ALA A 17 -10.62 -37.87 58.98
CA ALA A 17 -11.93 -37.43 58.44
C ALA A 17 -12.40 -35.96 58.51
N ARG A 18 -12.52 -35.37 57.29
CA ARG A 18 -13.59 -34.49 56.72
C ARG A 18 -13.76 -33.08 57.36
N ALA A 19 -13.90 -31.95 56.65
CA ALA A 19 -14.18 -31.62 55.24
C ALA A 19 -13.73 -30.16 54.91
N LEU A 20 -13.44 -29.90 53.63
CA LEU A 20 -13.24 -28.60 52.95
C LEU A 20 -14.58 -27.84 52.73
N PRO A 21 -14.67 -26.63 52.09
CA PRO A 21 -13.66 -25.69 51.55
C PRO A 21 -13.91 -24.18 51.89
N ALA A 22 -12.95 -23.28 51.66
CA ALA A 22 -13.22 -21.86 51.30
C ALA A 22 -11.94 -21.08 50.93
N LEU A 23 -11.99 -20.42 49.76
CA LEU A 23 -11.36 -19.15 49.37
C LEU A 23 -9.83 -18.95 49.52
N LEU A 24 -9.12 -18.97 48.38
CA LEU A 24 -8.01 -18.04 48.14
C LEU A 24 -7.75 -17.88 46.62
N VAL A 25 -8.42 -16.92 45.98
CA VAL A 25 -7.92 -16.26 44.77
C VAL A 25 -7.99 -14.77 45.07
N LEU A 26 -6.84 -14.18 45.35
CA LEU A 26 -6.67 -12.76 45.64
C LEU A 26 -5.41 -12.31 44.91
N LEU A 27 -5.64 -11.46 43.92
CA LEU A 27 -4.75 -10.50 43.25
C LEU A 27 -3.23 -10.75 43.37
N VAL A 28 -2.60 -10.98 42.20
CA VAL A 28 -1.23 -10.55 41.95
C VAL A 28 -1.24 -9.60 40.75
N LEU A 29 -1.60 -8.34 41.00
CA LEU A 29 -1.12 -7.20 40.22
C LEU A 29 0.04 -6.60 41.01
N ALA A 30 1.26 -7.00 40.65
CA ALA A 30 2.47 -6.38 41.17
C ALA A 30 3.49 -6.29 40.04
N ALA A 31 3.51 -5.11 39.44
CA ALA A 31 4.66 -4.45 38.79
C ALA A 31 5.84 -5.37 38.47
N MET A 32 5.80 -5.98 37.29
CA MET A 32 7.05 -6.33 36.61
C MET A 32 7.54 -5.10 35.87
N PRO A 33 8.82 -4.71 35.99
CA PRO A 33 9.36 -3.64 35.17
C PRO A 33 9.27 -4.09 33.71
N VAL A 34 8.53 -3.33 32.91
CA VAL A 34 8.52 -3.43 31.46
C VAL A 34 9.97 -3.25 31.02
N ARG A 35 10.66 -4.36 30.75
CA ARG A 35 11.89 -4.32 29.98
C ARG A 35 11.43 -4.02 28.58
N HIS A 36 11.64 -2.80 28.10
CA HIS A 36 11.59 -2.51 26.67
C HIS A 36 12.42 -3.59 25.98
N PRO A 37 11.82 -4.47 25.17
CA PRO A 37 12.61 -5.06 24.12
C PRO A 37 12.96 -3.88 23.22
N THR A 38 14.22 -3.46 23.22
CA THR A 38 14.80 -3.03 21.95
C THR A 38 14.45 -4.14 20.98
N ARG A 39 13.42 -3.93 20.14
CA ARG A 39 13.05 -4.84 19.05
C ARG A 39 14.26 -4.85 18.12
N VAL A 40 15.20 -5.75 18.43
CA VAL A 40 16.14 -6.24 17.44
C VAL A 40 15.26 -6.91 16.40
N PHE A 41 15.28 -6.40 15.18
CA PHE A 41 14.57 -6.84 13.97
C PHE A 41 14.89 -8.31 13.56
N ALA A 42 14.86 -9.25 14.51
CA ALA A 42 15.33 -10.63 14.36
C ALA A 42 14.38 -11.69 14.95
N ALA A 43 13.17 -11.32 15.36
CA ALA A 43 12.08 -12.29 15.46
C ALA A 43 11.51 -12.49 14.05
N GLU A 44 11.31 -13.75 13.64
CA GLU A 44 10.83 -14.22 12.33
C GLU A 44 10.23 -13.13 11.45
N ARG A 45 10.93 -12.77 10.36
CA ARG A 45 10.32 -11.95 9.31
C ARG A 45 9.31 -12.82 8.61
N ASP A 46 8.06 -12.66 9.00
CA ASP A 46 6.93 -13.15 8.22
C ASP A 46 6.93 -12.35 6.90
N PRO A 47 7.13 -12.99 5.74
CA PRO A 47 7.04 -12.27 4.47
C PRO A 47 5.63 -11.72 4.31
N ARG A 48 5.54 -10.42 4.04
CA ARG A 48 4.31 -9.67 3.82
C ARG A 48 4.46 -9.03 2.45
N GLY A 49 3.43 -8.97 1.61
CA GLY A 49 3.57 -8.40 0.26
C GLY A 49 2.76 -9.16 -0.79
N PRO A 50 3.06 -8.95 -2.08
CA PRO A 50 2.26 -9.53 -3.14
C PRO A 50 2.59 -11.01 -3.32
N HIS A 51 1.54 -11.79 -3.60
CA HIS A 51 1.64 -13.19 -4.02
C HIS A 51 1.72 -13.34 -5.53
N GLU A 52 1.46 -12.25 -6.26
CA GLU A 52 1.41 -12.22 -7.70
C GLU A 52 1.92 -10.87 -8.21
N LEU A 53 2.72 -10.90 -9.27
CA LEU A 53 3.31 -9.71 -9.89
C LEU A 53 3.28 -9.84 -11.41
N PHE A 54 2.94 -8.75 -12.08
CA PHE A 54 2.75 -8.68 -13.52
C PHE A 54 3.66 -7.65 -14.19
N PHE A 55 3.99 -7.93 -15.44
CA PHE A 55 4.99 -7.25 -16.25
C PHE A 55 4.54 -7.36 -17.72
N ALA A 56 4.10 -6.26 -18.35
CA ALA A 56 3.56 -6.24 -19.71
C ALA A 56 4.60 -6.01 -20.83
N GLU A 57 5.73 -5.40 -20.51
CA GLU A 57 6.90 -5.21 -21.36
C GLU A 57 7.95 -6.30 -21.09
N GLY A 58 8.81 -6.50 -22.08
CA GLY A 58 9.89 -7.47 -22.09
C GLY A 58 10.21 -7.90 -23.53
N THR A 59 11.46 -8.25 -23.79
CA THR A 59 11.88 -8.77 -25.09
C THR A 59 13.19 -9.56 -25.01
N THR A 60 13.23 -10.69 -25.72
CA THR A 60 14.41 -11.52 -25.94
C THR A 60 14.98 -11.37 -27.35
N ARG A 61 14.57 -10.31 -28.07
CA ARG A 61 15.09 -10.00 -29.41
C ARG A 61 16.59 -9.72 -29.37
N GLU A 62 17.22 -9.86 -30.54
CA GLU A 62 18.65 -9.57 -30.71
C GLU A 62 18.98 -8.15 -30.23
N GLY A 63 20.03 -8.03 -29.41
CA GLY A 63 20.46 -6.75 -28.83
C GLY A 63 19.77 -6.38 -27.52
N TYR A 64 18.87 -7.22 -26.98
CA TYR A 64 18.22 -7.02 -25.68
C TYR A 64 18.57 -8.15 -24.71
N HIS A 65 18.74 -7.80 -23.44
CA HIS A 65 19.04 -8.67 -22.32
C HIS A 65 18.10 -8.35 -21.17
N GLU A 66 17.07 -9.18 -21.02
CA GLU A 66 16.06 -9.08 -19.98
C GLU A 66 16.40 -9.99 -18.81
N TYR A 67 16.29 -9.45 -17.60
CA TYR A 67 16.37 -10.21 -16.38
C TYR A 67 15.11 -9.99 -15.53
N LEU A 68 14.79 -10.98 -14.70
CA LEU A 68 13.81 -10.85 -13.63
C LEU A 68 14.52 -11.01 -12.29
N CYS A 69 14.64 -9.92 -11.53
CA CYS A 69 15.18 -9.93 -10.18
C CYS A 69 14.05 -10.21 -9.19
N LEU A 70 14.24 -11.15 -8.26
CA LEU A 70 13.25 -11.48 -7.24
C LEU A 70 13.87 -11.38 -5.84
N ALA A 71 13.13 -10.80 -4.89
CA ALA A 71 13.52 -10.67 -3.49
C ALA A 71 12.61 -11.52 -2.59
N ASN A 72 13.23 -12.21 -1.64
CA ASN A 72 12.57 -12.91 -0.56
C ASN A 72 13.02 -12.36 0.79
N GLY A 73 12.16 -11.56 1.42
CA GLY A 73 12.36 -11.07 2.79
C GLY A 73 11.88 -12.03 3.88
N ALA A 74 11.38 -13.21 3.54
CA ALA A 74 10.92 -14.23 4.48
C ALA A 74 12.07 -14.93 5.22
N GLY A 75 11.77 -15.42 6.43
CA GLY A 75 12.62 -16.40 7.12
C GLY A 75 12.62 -17.82 6.50
N SER A 76 11.77 -18.07 5.51
CA SER A 76 11.62 -19.36 4.80
C SER A 76 11.91 -19.22 3.29
N GLU A 77 12.14 -20.34 2.62
CA GLU A 77 12.28 -20.36 1.16
C GLU A 77 10.94 -20.08 0.47
N VAL A 78 10.98 -19.35 -0.66
CA VAL A 78 9.82 -19.03 -1.49
C VAL A 78 9.99 -19.68 -2.87
N THR A 79 8.93 -20.35 -3.36
CA THR A 79 8.89 -20.93 -4.70
C THR A 79 7.96 -20.11 -5.58
N VAL A 80 8.52 -19.48 -6.63
CA VAL A 80 7.78 -18.61 -7.55
C VAL A 80 7.57 -19.31 -8.88
N GLY A 81 6.32 -19.48 -9.29
CA GLY A 81 5.94 -19.87 -10.64
C GLY A 81 5.98 -18.68 -11.59
N LEU A 82 6.59 -18.86 -12.76
CA LEU A 82 6.69 -17.83 -13.80
C LEU A 82 5.93 -18.27 -15.04
N GLU A 83 5.01 -17.46 -15.53
CA GLU A 83 4.35 -17.61 -16.82
C GLU A 83 4.80 -16.49 -17.75
N TYR A 84 5.50 -16.85 -18.83
CA TYR A 84 5.93 -15.93 -19.89
C TYR A 84 4.92 -15.97 -21.03
N MET A 85 4.19 -14.88 -21.21
CA MET A 85 3.15 -14.74 -22.23
C MET A 85 3.73 -14.01 -23.45
N LEU A 86 3.54 -14.62 -24.61
CA LEU A 86 4.00 -14.13 -25.91
C LEU A 86 2.85 -13.46 -26.69
N GLU A 87 3.11 -12.95 -27.89
CA GLU A 87 2.09 -12.37 -28.77
C GLU A 87 1.02 -13.39 -29.20
N ALA A 88 1.37 -14.68 -29.25
CA ALA A 88 0.47 -15.78 -29.55
C ALA A 88 1.03 -17.11 -29.04
N GLY A 89 0.14 -18.07 -28.83
CA GLY A 89 0.47 -19.43 -28.38
C GLY A 89 0.30 -19.63 -26.89
N GLU A 90 0.63 -20.84 -26.42
CA GLU A 90 0.60 -21.16 -24.99
C GLU A 90 1.76 -20.46 -24.27
N PRO A 91 1.54 -19.93 -23.04
CA PRO A 91 2.62 -19.35 -22.24
C PRO A 91 3.73 -20.37 -21.95
N TRP A 92 4.96 -19.89 -21.90
CA TRP A 92 6.07 -20.67 -21.38
C TRP A 92 6.06 -20.62 -19.86
N ALA A 93 6.28 -21.74 -19.18
CA ALA A 93 6.23 -21.82 -17.72
C ALA A 93 7.58 -22.24 -17.15
N ALA A 94 7.98 -21.57 -16.07
CA ALA A 94 9.19 -21.88 -15.31
C ALA A 94 8.93 -21.78 -13.81
N THR A 95 9.91 -22.19 -13.00
CA THR A 95 9.85 -22.06 -11.55
C THR A 95 11.20 -21.62 -11.02
N VAL A 96 11.18 -20.69 -10.07
CA VAL A 96 12.38 -20.18 -9.40
C VAL A 96 12.23 -20.37 -7.91
N ILE A 97 13.31 -20.82 -7.27
CA ILE A 97 13.38 -20.96 -5.83
C ILE A 97 14.24 -19.82 -5.29
N ILE A 98 13.70 -19.07 -4.32
CA ILE A 98 14.38 -17.98 -3.65
C ILE A 98 14.63 -18.39 -2.19
N PRO A 99 15.89 -18.60 -1.76
CA PRO A 99 16.19 -18.94 -0.38
C PRO A 99 15.68 -17.86 0.60
N ALA A 100 15.53 -18.24 1.87
CA ALA A 100 15.17 -17.32 2.95
C ALA A 100 16.11 -16.09 3.01
N LEU A 101 15.56 -14.91 3.25
CA LEU A 101 16.28 -13.63 3.41
C LEU A 101 17.31 -13.39 2.29
N SER A 102 16.92 -13.69 1.06
CA SER A 102 17.81 -13.75 -0.10
C SER A 102 17.12 -13.23 -1.36
N ARG A 103 17.79 -13.44 -2.49
CA ARG A 103 17.35 -13.01 -3.81
C ARG A 103 17.61 -14.08 -4.86
N ALA A 104 16.97 -13.92 -6.01
CA ALA A 104 17.23 -14.68 -7.23
C ALA A 104 17.26 -13.76 -8.45
N THR A 105 17.88 -14.20 -9.54
CA THR A 105 17.83 -13.52 -10.83
C THR A 105 17.67 -14.54 -11.94
N VAL A 106 16.67 -14.31 -12.78
CA VAL A 106 16.43 -15.12 -13.97
C VAL A 106 16.96 -14.38 -15.19
N ASP A 107 17.69 -15.08 -16.04
CA ASP A 107 18.01 -14.62 -17.40
C ASP A 107 16.85 -15.03 -18.31
N VAL A 108 16.01 -14.07 -18.67
CA VAL A 108 14.77 -14.34 -19.42
C VAL A 108 15.09 -14.77 -20.85
N ASN A 109 16.16 -14.21 -21.45
CA ASN A 109 16.64 -14.63 -22.77
C ASN A 109 17.02 -16.12 -22.79
N ALA A 110 17.70 -16.60 -21.74
CA ALA A 110 18.07 -18.01 -21.63
C ALA A 110 16.87 -18.92 -21.36
N GLU A 111 15.89 -18.45 -20.60
CA GLU A 111 14.70 -19.22 -20.22
C GLU A 111 13.71 -19.37 -21.39
N VAL A 112 13.36 -18.27 -22.07
CA VAL A 112 12.34 -18.23 -23.13
C VAL A 112 12.94 -18.55 -24.50
N GLY A 113 14.22 -18.23 -24.72
CA GLY A 113 14.86 -18.28 -26.03
C GLY A 113 14.73 -16.97 -26.82
N PRO A 114 15.48 -16.83 -27.93
CA PRO A 114 15.64 -15.55 -28.61
C PRO A 114 14.48 -15.17 -29.52
N GLY A 115 14.27 -13.87 -29.74
CA GLY A 115 13.40 -13.35 -30.81
C GLY A 115 11.94 -13.18 -30.44
N HIS A 116 11.63 -13.06 -29.15
CA HIS A 116 10.27 -12.92 -28.66
C HIS A 116 10.07 -11.58 -27.95
N ASP A 117 8.89 -10.98 -28.09
CA ASP A 117 8.41 -10.02 -27.09
C ASP A 117 7.66 -10.82 -26.02
N VAL A 118 7.94 -10.49 -24.76
CA VAL A 118 7.53 -11.30 -23.62
C VAL A 118 6.92 -10.40 -22.55
N SER A 119 5.93 -10.94 -21.86
CA SER A 119 5.35 -10.38 -20.64
C SER A 119 5.39 -11.48 -19.58
N VAL A 120 5.50 -11.11 -18.31
CA VAL A 120 5.68 -12.07 -17.21
C VAL A 120 4.53 -11.96 -16.23
N ARG A 121 4.03 -13.11 -15.79
CA ARG A 121 3.21 -13.25 -14.59
C ARG A 121 3.96 -14.14 -13.62
N ALA A 122 4.38 -13.57 -12.49
CA ALA A 122 5.05 -14.28 -11.42
C ALA A 122 4.05 -14.52 -10.28
N HIS A 123 3.96 -15.73 -9.73
CA HIS A 123 3.03 -16.05 -8.64
C HIS A 123 3.63 -17.04 -7.63
N SER A 124 3.19 -16.97 -6.38
CA SER A 124 3.70 -17.80 -5.27
C SER A 124 2.68 -17.89 -4.13
N ASP A 125 2.68 -19.01 -3.41
CA ASP A 125 1.89 -19.18 -2.18
C ASP A 125 2.43 -18.30 -1.01
N SER A 126 3.68 -17.83 -1.12
CA SER A 126 4.32 -16.93 -0.16
C SER A 126 4.66 -15.58 -0.80
N PRO A 127 4.60 -14.44 -0.06
CA PRO A 127 4.91 -13.12 -0.61
C PRO A 127 6.34 -12.97 -1.12
N PHE A 128 6.50 -12.19 -2.19
CA PHE A 128 7.79 -11.82 -2.77
C PHE A 128 7.68 -10.50 -3.54
N THR A 129 8.82 -9.87 -3.84
CA THR A 129 8.89 -8.69 -4.72
C THR A 129 9.73 -9.00 -5.95
N ALA A 130 9.43 -8.36 -7.08
CA ALA A 130 10.21 -8.51 -8.31
C ALA A 130 10.34 -7.19 -9.08
N GLU A 131 11.47 -7.05 -9.77
CA GLU A 131 11.81 -5.96 -10.70
C GLU A 131 12.36 -6.57 -12.00
N ARG A 132 11.99 -5.99 -13.15
CA ARG A 132 12.43 -6.42 -14.48
C ARG A 132 13.36 -5.40 -15.12
N PRO A 133 14.69 -5.51 -14.96
CA PRO A 133 15.61 -4.75 -15.78
C PRO A 133 15.76 -5.34 -17.19
N VAL A 134 15.82 -4.45 -18.18
CA VAL A 134 16.14 -4.76 -19.58
C VAL A 134 17.33 -3.90 -19.98
N TYR A 135 18.42 -4.54 -20.41
CA TYR A 135 19.60 -3.88 -20.97
C TYR A 135 19.61 -4.06 -22.47
N PHE A 136 19.94 -3.03 -23.24
CA PHE A 136 19.90 -3.10 -24.70
C PHE A 136 21.09 -2.41 -25.35
N GLY A 137 21.56 -2.96 -26.48
CA GLY A 137 22.56 -2.33 -27.37
C GLY A 137 23.53 -3.26 -28.11
N GLU A 138 23.33 -3.41 -29.43
CA GLU A 138 24.35 -3.24 -30.50
C GLU A 138 23.63 -2.66 -31.76
N GLY A 139 24.19 -1.62 -32.41
CA GLY A 139 23.70 -1.13 -33.71
C GLY A 139 22.82 0.15 -33.74
N GLY A 140 22.69 0.91 -32.64
CA GLY A 140 22.07 2.25 -32.72
C GLY A 140 21.62 2.91 -31.41
N SER A 141 21.35 2.17 -30.33
CA SER A 141 21.06 2.73 -29.01
C SER A 141 21.50 1.75 -27.93
N ALA A 142 22.35 2.20 -27.00
CA ALA A 142 22.72 1.44 -25.81
C ALA A 142 22.03 2.07 -24.59
N GLY A 143 21.50 1.28 -23.67
CA GLY A 143 20.76 1.79 -22.51
C GLY A 143 20.20 0.69 -21.62
N SER A 144 19.45 1.10 -20.61
CA SER A 144 18.75 0.19 -19.71
C SER A 144 17.42 0.76 -19.22
N SER A 145 16.42 -0.08 -19.06
CA SER A 145 15.16 0.24 -18.38
C SER A 145 14.91 -0.72 -17.23
N CYS A 146 14.04 -0.35 -16.31
CA CYS A 146 13.52 -1.23 -15.27
C CYS A 146 12.07 -0.88 -14.96
N ALA A 147 11.30 -1.86 -14.48
CA ALA A 147 9.98 -1.65 -13.90
C ALA A 147 9.79 -2.59 -12.69
N GLY A 148 9.09 -2.10 -11.67
CA GLY A 148 8.56 -2.93 -10.60
C GLY A 148 7.35 -3.72 -11.07
N GLY A 149 7.15 -4.94 -10.52
CA GLY A 149 5.95 -5.71 -10.82
C GLY A 149 4.71 -5.03 -10.23
N VAL A 150 3.60 -5.04 -10.97
CA VAL A 150 2.31 -4.59 -10.42
C VAL A 150 1.55 -5.76 -9.82
N PRO A 151 0.85 -5.60 -8.68
CA PRO A 151 0.25 -6.71 -7.94
C PRO A 151 -1.09 -7.20 -8.51
N ALA A 152 -1.69 -6.46 -9.45
CA ALA A 152 -2.99 -6.78 -10.01
C ALA A 152 -3.17 -6.24 -11.43
N ALA A 153 -4.00 -6.94 -12.21
CA ALA A 153 -4.55 -6.44 -13.45
C ALA A 153 -5.70 -5.44 -13.18
N SER A 154 -5.89 -4.48 -14.08
CA SER A 154 -6.93 -3.45 -14.01
C SER A 154 -7.60 -3.27 -15.38
N GLU A 155 -8.85 -2.79 -15.37
CA GLU A 155 -9.54 -2.38 -16.59
C GLU A 155 -9.08 -1.01 -17.09
N THR A 156 -8.41 -0.20 -16.26
CA THR A 156 -7.92 1.12 -16.66
C THR A 156 -6.49 1.34 -16.17
N TRP A 157 -5.67 1.96 -17.02
CA TRP A 157 -4.29 2.35 -16.73
C TRP A 157 -4.00 3.74 -17.28
N TYR A 158 -3.16 4.50 -16.56
CA TYR A 158 -2.80 5.87 -16.89
C TYR A 158 -1.28 6.05 -16.97
N PHE A 159 -0.85 6.88 -17.92
CA PHE A 159 0.53 7.32 -18.12
C PHE A 159 0.53 8.84 -18.34
N ALA A 160 1.34 9.57 -17.60
CA ALA A 160 1.48 11.02 -17.71
C ALA A 160 2.64 11.44 -18.62
N GLU A 161 3.65 10.59 -18.75
CA GLU A 161 4.79 10.78 -19.64
C GLU A 161 4.58 10.14 -21.02
N GLY A 162 5.26 10.70 -22.01
CA GLY A 162 5.32 10.20 -23.38
C GLY A 162 5.84 11.29 -24.32
N TYR A 163 6.64 10.89 -25.30
CA TYR A 163 7.20 11.78 -26.30
C TYR A 163 7.50 11.05 -27.60
N THR A 164 7.00 11.58 -28.70
CA THR A 164 7.15 11.05 -30.07
C THR A 164 8.04 11.95 -30.94
N GLY A 165 8.86 12.80 -30.32
CA GLY A 165 9.78 13.67 -31.04
C GLY A 165 10.88 12.94 -31.80
N ALA A 166 11.62 13.69 -32.62
CA ALA A 166 12.69 13.12 -33.42
C ALA A 166 13.70 12.34 -32.56
N GLY A 167 13.88 11.06 -32.91
CA GLY A 167 14.75 10.13 -32.18
C GLY A 167 14.06 9.32 -31.11
N PHE A 168 12.83 9.65 -30.70
CA PHE A 168 12.07 8.93 -29.68
C PHE A 168 11.08 7.94 -30.30
N ARG A 169 10.91 6.81 -29.64
CA ARG A 169 9.89 5.79 -29.94
C ARG A 169 9.18 5.46 -28.64
N GLU A 170 7.86 5.47 -28.66
CA GLU A 170 7.02 5.21 -27.50
C GLU A 170 6.06 4.08 -27.82
N TYR A 171 5.93 3.15 -26.87
CA TYR A 171 5.07 1.99 -26.97
C TYR A 171 4.25 1.81 -25.69
N ILE A 172 2.98 1.43 -25.87
CA ILE A 172 2.14 0.92 -24.79
C ILE A 172 2.10 -0.60 -24.92
N CYS A 173 2.71 -1.28 -23.95
CA CYS A 173 2.74 -2.74 -23.84
C CYS A 173 1.57 -3.20 -22.98
N VAL A 174 0.80 -4.18 -23.46
CA VAL A 174 -0.39 -4.69 -22.78
C VAL A 174 -0.29 -6.20 -22.61
N GLN A 175 -0.42 -6.67 -21.38
CA GLN A 175 -0.53 -8.08 -21.03
C GLN A 175 -1.97 -8.41 -20.66
N ASN A 176 -2.48 -9.51 -21.20
CA ASN A 176 -3.73 -10.12 -20.77
C ASN A 176 -3.42 -11.42 -20.03
N PRO A 177 -3.39 -11.40 -18.69
CA PRO A 177 -3.13 -12.61 -17.91
C PRO A 177 -4.34 -13.55 -17.84
N GLY A 178 -5.52 -13.08 -18.22
CA GLY A 178 -6.79 -13.78 -18.07
C GLY A 178 -7.04 -14.85 -19.13
N ALA A 179 -8.04 -15.69 -18.84
CA ALA A 179 -8.49 -16.75 -19.75
C ALA A 179 -9.46 -16.28 -20.85
N SER A 180 -9.87 -15.00 -20.81
CA SER A 180 -10.75 -14.38 -21.82
C SER A 180 -9.97 -13.34 -22.62
N GLY A 181 -10.33 -13.14 -23.90
CA GLY A 181 -9.68 -12.11 -24.72
C GLY A 181 -10.09 -10.71 -24.28
N ALA A 182 -9.13 -9.79 -24.20
CA ALA A 182 -9.36 -8.39 -23.85
C ALA A 182 -9.48 -7.51 -25.11
N VAL A 183 -10.35 -6.51 -25.07
CA VAL A 183 -10.47 -5.48 -26.11
C VAL A 183 -10.08 -4.16 -25.50
N VAL A 184 -8.87 -3.68 -25.84
CA VAL A 184 -8.24 -2.52 -25.21
C VAL A 184 -8.30 -1.33 -26.15
N GLU A 185 -8.59 -0.15 -25.59
CA GLU A 185 -8.52 1.15 -26.25
C GLU A 185 -7.49 2.01 -25.51
N ALA A 186 -6.52 2.57 -26.23
CA ALA A 186 -5.61 3.59 -25.74
C ALA A 186 -6.03 4.95 -26.30
N GLU A 187 -6.42 5.86 -25.41
CA GLU A 187 -6.66 7.27 -25.69
C GLU A 187 -5.38 8.07 -25.40
N LEU A 188 -4.90 8.80 -26.40
CA LEU A 188 -3.63 9.52 -26.37
C LEU A 188 -3.92 11.03 -26.28
N CYS A 189 -3.36 11.69 -25.27
CA CYS A 189 -3.69 13.06 -24.90
C CYS A 189 -2.46 13.96 -24.88
N ASP A 190 -2.54 15.17 -25.43
CA ASP A 190 -1.49 16.19 -25.32
C ASP A 190 -1.97 17.38 -24.46
N GLY A 191 -1.28 18.52 -24.57
CA GLY A 191 -1.65 19.74 -23.85
C GLY A 191 -3.02 20.32 -24.22
N SER A 192 -3.63 19.86 -25.31
CA SER A 192 -4.93 20.31 -25.83
C SER A 192 -6.08 19.33 -25.59
N GLY A 193 -5.81 18.14 -25.06
CA GLY A 193 -6.78 17.06 -24.87
C GLY A 193 -6.45 15.83 -25.71
N VAL A 194 -7.45 15.02 -26.04
CA VAL A 194 -7.31 13.82 -26.87
C VAL A 194 -6.85 14.17 -28.28
N VAL A 195 -5.78 13.53 -28.74
CA VAL A 195 -5.18 13.72 -30.07
C VAL A 195 -5.10 12.44 -30.91
N GLY A 196 -5.37 11.28 -30.32
CA GLY A 196 -5.45 10.01 -31.03
C GLY A 196 -6.07 8.90 -30.19
N THR A 197 -6.58 7.87 -30.86
CA THR A 197 -7.03 6.64 -30.20
C THR A 197 -6.55 5.43 -30.98
N ALA A 198 -6.25 4.34 -30.28
CA ALA A 198 -5.84 3.07 -30.87
C ALA A 198 -6.54 1.91 -30.17
N GLY A 199 -7.04 0.95 -30.96
CA GLY A 199 -7.62 -0.30 -30.46
C GLY A 199 -6.64 -1.45 -30.57
N LEU A 200 -6.65 -2.35 -29.58
CA LEU A 200 -5.84 -3.55 -29.51
C LEU A 200 -6.67 -4.72 -28.96
N GLU A 201 -6.81 -5.79 -29.73
CA GLU A 201 -7.32 -7.07 -29.22
C GLU A 201 -6.15 -7.87 -28.65
N VAL A 202 -6.26 -8.29 -27.39
CA VAL A 202 -5.23 -9.09 -26.71
C VAL A 202 -5.83 -10.45 -26.36
N PRO A 203 -5.47 -11.53 -27.06
CA PRO A 203 -5.98 -12.88 -26.76
C PRO A 203 -5.77 -13.31 -25.30
N PRO A 204 -6.48 -14.35 -24.81
CA PRO A 204 -6.20 -14.95 -23.51
C PRO A 204 -4.72 -15.29 -23.31
N ARG A 205 -4.20 -15.06 -22.10
CA ARG A 205 -2.83 -15.45 -21.69
C ARG A 205 -1.75 -15.03 -22.70
N SER A 206 -1.85 -13.81 -23.20
CA SER A 206 -0.97 -13.27 -24.25
C SER A 206 -0.65 -11.80 -24.02
N ARG A 207 0.16 -11.20 -24.91
CA ARG A 207 0.45 -9.77 -24.91
C ARG A 207 0.30 -9.10 -26.27
N GLY A 208 0.24 -7.77 -26.27
CA GLY A 208 0.27 -6.95 -27.47
C GLY A 208 0.89 -5.57 -27.22
N THR A 209 1.22 -4.86 -28.31
CA THR A 209 1.87 -3.54 -28.25
C THR A 209 1.15 -2.54 -29.15
N ILE A 210 1.01 -1.31 -28.68
CA ILE A 210 0.59 -0.16 -29.48
C ILE A 210 1.80 0.74 -29.73
N ASP A 211 2.10 1.02 -31.00
CA ASP A 211 3.07 2.03 -31.41
C ASP A 211 2.41 3.41 -31.37
N VAL A 212 2.80 4.25 -30.42
CA VAL A 212 2.18 5.57 -30.17
C VAL A 212 2.49 6.53 -31.32
N GLY A 213 3.71 6.51 -31.86
CA GLY A 213 4.12 7.37 -32.96
C GLY A 213 3.34 7.11 -34.24
N ALA A 214 2.97 5.85 -34.49
CA ALA A 214 2.10 5.47 -35.61
C ALA A 214 0.67 6.04 -35.50
N VAL A 215 0.21 6.38 -34.30
CA VAL A 215 -1.14 6.89 -34.04
C VAL A 215 -1.18 8.42 -34.12
N VAL A 216 -0.27 9.11 -33.43
CA VAL A 216 -0.34 10.58 -33.27
C VAL A 216 0.65 11.37 -34.14
N GLY A 217 1.57 10.67 -34.82
CA GLY A 217 2.65 11.27 -35.60
C GLY A 217 3.81 11.76 -34.73
N GLU A 218 4.83 12.32 -35.38
CA GLU A 218 6.06 12.79 -34.70
C GLU A 218 5.88 14.16 -34.01
N GLY A 219 6.71 14.40 -32.99
CA GLY A 219 6.88 15.74 -32.40
C GLY A 219 5.85 16.12 -31.35
N ARG A 220 5.24 15.14 -30.66
CA ARG A 220 4.25 15.39 -29.61
C ARG A 220 4.70 14.86 -28.27
N GLU A 221 4.40 15.59 -27.22
CA GLU A 221 4.36 15.07 -25.85
C GLU A 221 2.97 14.48 -25.60
N VAL A 222 2.90 13.26 -25.10
CA VAL A 222 1.68 12.46 -25.07
C VAL A 222 1.53 11.78 -23.71
N ALA A 223 0.33 11.80 -23.18
CA ALA A 223 -0.11 11.00 -22.05
C ALA A 223 -1.08 9.95 -22.58
N ALA A 224 -1.27 8.85 -21.86
CA ALA A 224 -2.14 7.77 -22.30
C ALA A 224 -3.14 7.36 -21.21
N ARG A 225 -4.37 7.09 -21.65
CA ARG A 225 -5.39 6.38 -20.89
C ARG A 225 -5.73 5.10 -21.62
N VAL A 226 -5.38 3.97 -21.02
CA VAL A 226 -5.60 2.63 -21.59
C VAL A 226 -6.78 1.99 -20.87
N ARG A 227 -7.80 1.56 -21.61
CA ARG A 227 -9.03 0.97 -21.05
C ARG A 227 -9.35 -0.36 -21.71
N SER A 228 -9.64 -1.38 -20.91
CA SER A 228 -10.33 -2.57 -21.37
C SER A 228 -11.82 -2.26 -21.50
N THR A 229 -12.35 -2.36 -22.72
CA THR A 229 -13.72 -1.97 -23.07
C THR A 229 -14.73 -3.11 -22.94
N ASN A 230 -14.26 -4.33 -22.70
CA ASN A 230 -15.09 -5.53 -22.58
C ASN A 230 -15.06 -6.15 -21.17
N GLY A 231 -14.54 -5.43 -20.16
CA GLY A 231 -14.53 -5.88 -18.76
C GLY A 231 -13.53 -7.00 -18.46
N VAL A 232 -12.51 -7.18 -19.31
CA VAL A 232 -11.40 -8.12 -19.05
C VAL A 232 -10.20 -7.34 -18.54
N PRO A 233 -9.80 -7.46 -17.26
CA PRO A 233 -8.65 -6.75 -16.73
C PRO A 233 -7.35 -7.10 -17.46
N VAL A 234 -6.51 -6.11 -17.70
CA VAL A 234 -5.20 -6.23 -18.35
C VAL A 234 -4.13 -5.57 -17.49
N VAL A 235 -2.86 -5.71 -17.87
CA VAL A 235 -1.73 -4.97 -17.29
C VAL A 235 -1.10 -4.14 -18.39
N ALA A 236 -0.73 -2.90 -18.09
CA ALA A 236 -0.10 -2.02 -19.07
C ALA A 236 1.20 -1.41 -18.54
N GLU A 237 2.20 -1.34 -19.42
CA GLU A 237 3.46 -0.60 -19.20
C GLU A 237 3.73 0.30 -20.40
N ARG A 238 4.48 1.37 -20.19
CA ARG A 238 4.95 2.26 -21.27
C ARG A 238 6.45 2.14 -21.39
N SER A 239 6.93 1.76 -22.58
CA SER A 239 8.35 1.80 -22.91
C SER A 239 8.67 2.91 -23.88
N MET A 240 9.82 3.55 -23.67
CA MET A 240 10.38 4.55 -24.54
C MET A 240 11.83 4.24 -24.84
N TYR A 241 12.21 4.40 -26.10
CA TYR A 241 13.59 4.28 -26.57
C TYR A 241 13.95 5.52 -27.36
N PHE A 242 15.12 6.08 -27.11
CA PHE A 242 15.54 7.32 -27.73
C PHE A 242 16.99 7.27 -28.23
N ASP A 243 17.15 7.79 -29.43
CA ASP A 243 18.42 8.06 -30.11
C ASP A 243 18.35 9.46 -30.70
N SER A 244 18.65 10.45 -29.86
CA SER A 244 18.56 11.87 -30.19
C SER A 244 19.87 12.57 -29.81
N PRO A 245 20.29 13.67 -30.46
CA PRO A 245 21.55 14.34 -30.12
C PRO A 245 21.67 14.71 -28.64
N GLY A 246 22.50 13.97 -27.90
CA GLY A 246 22.75 14.15 -26.47
C GLY A 246 21.82 13.36 -25.54
N PHE A 247 20.99 12.46 -26.06
CA PHE A 247 20.19 11.51 -25.30
C PHE A 247 20.12 10.18 -26.06
N HIS A 248 20.73 9.14 -25.50
CA HIS A 248 20.76 7.79 -26.08
C HIS A 248 20.37 6.79 -24.99
N GLY A 249 19.32 6.00 -25.18
CA GLY A 249 18.87 5.07 -24.15
C GLY A 249 17.39 4.73 -24.21
N GLY A 250 16.79 4.48 -23.04
CA GLY A 250 15.37 4.15 -22.94
C GLY A 250 14.90 3.90 -21.52
N HIS A 251 13.60 4.04 -21.28
CA HIS A 251 12.99 3.80 -19.98
C HIS A 251 11.64 3.09 -20.11
N CYS A 252 11.26 2.40 -19.04
CA CYS A 252 9.95 1.76 -18.88
C CYS A 252 9.32 2.29 -17.59
N SER A 253 8.00 2.28 -17.51
CA SER A 253 7.26 2.49 -16.26
C SER A 253 5.96 1.72 -16.29
N ALA A 254 5.55 1.22 -15.13
CA ALA A 254 4.25 0.61 -14.95
C ALA A 254 3.15 1.67 -15.02
N GLY A 255 2.02 1.33 -15.64
CA GLY A 255 0.86 2.21 -15.60
C GLY A 255 0.34 2.34 -14.17
N LEU A 256 -0.32 3.45 -13.89
CA LEU A 256 -1.10 3.59 -12.65
C LEU A 256 -2.53 3.12 -12.90
N PRO A 257 -3.10 2.23 -12.07
CA PRO A 257 -4.46 1.72 -12.28
C PRO A 257 -5.54 2.75 -11.92
N LEU A 258 -5.16 3.86 -11.31
CA LEU A 258 -6.03 4.92 -10.82
C LEU A 258 -5.35 6.30 -10.94
N ALA A 259 -6.17 7.34 -10.92
CA ALA A 259 -5.73 8.72 -10.68
C ALA A 259 -5.92 9.02 -9.18
N ALA A 260 -5.01 9.81 -8.60
CA ALA A 260 -5.04 10.16 -7.18
C ALA A 260 -4.87 11.66 -6.97
N SER A 261 -5.23 12.14 -5.78
CA SER A 261 -5.05 13.54 -5.36
C SER A 261 -3.63 13.84 -4.89
N ARG A 262 -2.79 12.81 -4.71
CA ARG A 262 -1.43 12.93 -4.21
C ARG A 262 -0.47 11.92 -4.82
N PHE A 263 0.74 12.38 -5.15
CA PHE A 263 1.86 11.53 -5.58
C PHE A 263 3.17 11.98 -4.97
N TYR A 264 4.12 11.05 -4.87
CA TYR A 264 5.45 11.28 -4.34
C TYR A 264 6.54 10.76 -5.28
N PHE A 265 7.72 11.39 -5.21
CA PHE A 265 8.96 10.94 -5.85
C PHE A 265 10.13 11.15 -4.89
N ALA A 266 10.95 10.13 -4.67
CA ALA A 266 12.12 10.14 -3.78
C ALA A 266 13.43 10.49 -4.50
N GLU A 267 13.56 10.17 -5.78
CA GLU A 267 14.67 10.53 -6.65
C GLU A 267 14.38 11.83 -7.43
N GLY A 268 15.45 12.51 -7.83
CA GLY A 268 15.48 13.70 -8.66
C GLY A 268 16.85 14.35 -8.59
N SER A 269 17.30 14.98 -9.67
CA SER A 269 18.56 15.73 -9.69
C SER A 269 18.61 16.78 -10.79
N THR A 270 19.03 17.98 -10.40
CA THR A 270 19.38 19.10 -11.30
C THR A 270 20.90 19.28 -11.39
N ARG A 271 21.68 18.29 -10.93
CA ARG A 271 23.15 18.30 -11.03
C ARG A 271 23.60 18.31 -12.51
N PRO A 272 24.84 18.76 -12.80
CA PRO A 272 25.33 18.81 -14.17
C PRO A 272 25.16 17.49 -14.90
N GLY A 273 24.51 17.54 -16.06
CA GLY A 273 24.24 16.35 -16.88
C GLY A 273 22.81 15.81 -16.78
N TYR A 274 22.05 16.18 -15.75
CA TYR A 274 20.67 15.73 -15.58
C TYR A 274 19.65 16.76 -16.03
N GLN A 275 18.57 16.29 -16.65
CA GLN A 275 17.35 17.03 -16.94
C GLN A 275 16.17 16.23 -16.38
N GLU A 276 15.53 16.78 -15.36
CA GLU A 276 14.38 16.19 -14.69
C GLU A 276 13.10 16.91 -15.09
N TYR A 277 12.05 16.12 -15.30
CA TYR A 277 10.71 16.62 -15.48
C TYR A 277 9.74 15.91 -14.55
N ILE A 278 8.64 16.59 -14.25
CA ILE A 278 7.45 16.00 -13.62
C ILE A 278 6.30 16.17 -14.61
N CYS A 279 5.76 15.06 -15.09
CA CYS A 279 4.68 15.03 -16.05
C CYS A 279 3.37 14.74 -15.32
N VAL A 280 2.35 15.55 -15.57
CA VAL A 280 1.05 15.50 -14.93
C VAL A 280 -0.02 15.33 -15.99
N PHE A 281 -0.83 14.28 -15.87
CA PHE A 281 -2.00 14.03 -16.70
C PHE A 281 -3.28 14.14 -15.88
N ASN A 282 -4.24 14.90 -16.40
CA ASN A 282 -5.58 14.98 -15.82
C ASN A 282 -6.56 14.13 -16.66
N PRO A 283 -6.86 12.89 -16.23
CA PRO A 283 -7.83 12.04 -16.92
C PRO A 283 -9.29 12.41 -16.64
N GLY A 284 -9.53 13.35 -15.71
CA GLY A 284 -10.83 13.78 -15.26
C GLY A 284 -11.54 14.77 -16.19
N GLY A 285 -12.82 15.01 -15.89
CA GLY A 285 -13.69 15.90 -16.67
C GLY A 285 -13.62 17.39 -16.29
N ALA A 286 -12.91 17.73 -15.21
CA ALA A 286 -12.73 19.10 -14.73
C ALA A 286 -11.23 19.46 -14.70
N GLN A 287 -10.91 20.76 -14.78
CA GLN A 287 -9.54 21.24 -14.62
C GLN A 287 -9.06 21.00 -13.19
N VAL A 288 -7.80 20.56 -13.04
CA VAL A 288 -7.14 20.43 -11.74
C VAL A 288 -5.99 21.43 -11.61
N THR A 289 -5.68 21.84 -10.38
CA THR A 289 -4.47 22.60 -10.05
C THR A 289 -3.61 21.73 -9.15
N VAL A 290 -2.42 21.37 -9.62
CA VAL A 290 -1.47 20.52 -8.90
C VAL A 290 -0.40 21.41 -8.28
N ASP A 291 -0.30 21.37 -6.95
CA ASP A 291 0.78 21.94 -6.16
C ASP A 291 1.92 20.91 -6.05
N ALA A 292 3.07 21.23 -6.65
CA ALA A 292 4.30 20.43 -6.56
C ALA A 292 5.26 21.07 -5.56
N GLU A 293 5.45 20.45 -4.41
CA GLU A 293 6.46 20.78 -3.40
C GLU A 293 7.73 19.97 -3.65
N LEU A 294 8.79 20.65 -4.09
CA LEU A 294 10.10 20.10 -4.42
C LEU A 294 10.98 20.17 -3.16
N LEU A 295 11.27 19.03 -2.55
CA LEU A 295 12.10 18.87 -1.35
C LEU A 295 13.57 18.75 -1.75
N LEU A 296 14.43 19.57 -1.17
CA LEU A 296 15.81 19.69 -1.61
C LEU A 296 16.82 19.12 -0.60
N ASP A 297 18.02 18.81 -1.09
CA ASP A 297 19.13 18.23 -0.33
C ASP A 297 19.74 19.11 0.78
N ASP A 298 19.32 20.36 0.93
CA ASP A 298 19.71 21.26 2.04
C ASP A 298 18.60 21.43 3.10
N GLY A 299 17.50 20.67 2.97
CA GLY A 299 16.34 20.74 3.86
C GLY A 299 15.38 21.90 3.56
N THR A 300 15.58 22.64 2.47
CA THR A 300 14.59 23.62 1.98
C THR A 300 13.63 23.00 0.97
N SER A 301 12.50 23.65 0.71
CA SER A 301 11.56 23.27 -0.34
C SER A 301 11.15 24.44 -1.23
N LEU A 302 10.71 24.11 -2.46
CA LEU A 302 10.17 25.06 -3.43
C LEU A 302 8.80 24.58 -3.91
N ARG A 303 7.83 25.48 -4.04
CA ARG A 303 6.49 25.16 -4.56
C ARG A 303 6.30 25.67 -5.97
N GLN A 304 5.73 24.83 -6.83
CA GLN A 304 5.31 25.14 -8.19
C GLN A 304 3.85 24.73 -8.37
N GLN A 305 3.11 25.47 -9.20
CA GLN A 305 1.71 25.16 -9.50
C GLN A 305 1.55 24.86 -10.99
N LEU A 306 0.85 23.76 -11.29
CA LEU A 306 0.46 23.38 -12.63
C LEU A 306 -1.06 23.37 -12.75
N THR A 307 -1.61 24.20 -13.62
CA THR A 307 -3.02 24.10 -14.01
C THR A 307 -3.15 23.17 -15.21
N VAL A 308 -3.88 22.07 -15.02
CA VAL A 308 -4.01 21.00 -16.02
C VAL A 308 -5.48 20.89 -16.44
N PRO A 309 -5.84 21.32 -17.67
CA PRO A 309 -7.21 21.18 -18.18
C PRO A 309 -7.69 19.73 -18.19
N ALA A 310 -9.02 19.56 -18.21
CA ALA A 310 -9.66 18.25 -18.33
C ALA A 310 -9.15 17.48 -19.56
N GLY A 311 -8.80 16.21 -19.39
CA GLY A 311 -8.30 15.34 -20.45
C GLY A 311 -6.95 15.73 -21.05
N ALA A 312 -6.20 16.65 -20.43
CA ALA A 312 -4.94 17.17 -20.96
C ALA A 312 -3.75 16.84 -20.04
N ARG A 313 -2.53 17.00 -20.57
CA ARG A 313 -1.28 16.89 -19.79
C ARG A 313 -0.49 18.19 -19.69
N ARG A 314 0.37 18.30 -18.69
CA ARG A 314 1.38 19.36 -18.52
C ARG A 314 2.68 18.78 -17.99
N THR A 315 3.79 19.45 -18.27
CA THR A 315 5.12 19.07 -17.79
C THR A 315 5.74 20.23 -17.02
N LEU A 316 6.28 19.94 -15.85
CA LEU A 316 7.14 20.82 -15.08
C LEU A 316 8.60 20.51 -15.43
N ASP A 317 9.34 21.53 -15.88
CA ASP A 317 10.80 21.48 -15.96
C ASP A 317 11.38 21.76 -14.57
N VAL A 318 11.87 20.71 -13.90
CA VAL A 318 12.37 20.81 -12.53
C VAL A 318 13.69 21.58 -12.48
N ASN A 319 14.56 21.40 -13.47
CA ASN A 319 15.82 22.15 -13.57
C ASN A 319 15.58 23.65 -13.68
N ALA A 320 14.59 24.06 -14.48
CA ALA A 320 14.21 25.47 -14.60
C ALA A 320 13.61 26.03 -13.30
N ALA A 321 12.81 25.24 -12.59
CA ALA A 321 12.15 25.64 -11.36
C ALA A 321 13.11 25.76 -10.15
N VAL A 322 14.04 24.82 -10.01
CA VAL A 322 14.92 24.69 -8.84
C VAL A 322 16.26 25.40 -9.04
N GLY A 323 16.75 25.46 -10.27
CA GLY A 323 18.13 25.85 -10.57
C GLY A 323 19.12 24.68 -10.43
N PRO A 324 20.39 24.88 -10.80
CA PRO A 324 21.35 23.78 -10.96
C PRO A 324 21.92 23.27 -9.63
N GLY A 325 22.35 22.00 -9.63
CA GLY A 325 23.25 21.45 -8.61
C GLY A 325 22.56 20.89 -7.36
N ARG A 326 21.27 20.60 -7.43
CA ARG A 326 20.45 20.08 -6.32
C ARG A 326 20.02 18.64 -6.58
N ASP A 327 19.94 17.82 -5.54
CA ASP A 327 19.07 16.65 -5.58
C ASP A 327 17.66 17.01 -5.12
N VAL A 328 16.66 16.42 -5.73
CA VAL A 328 15.26 16.80 -5.60
C VAL A 328 14.43 15.56 -5.27
N SER A 329 13.48 15.70 -4.36
CA SER A 329 12.33 14.81 -4.20
C SER A 329 11.08 15.66 -4.37
N ALA A 330 9.93 15.06 -4.64
CA ALA A 330 8.71 15.84 -4.89
C ALA A 330 7.49 15.26 -4.16
N VAL A 331 6.63 16.15 -3.69
CA VAL A 331 5.28 15.86 -3.21
C VAL A 331 4.32 16.65 -4.09
N LEU A 332 3.41 15.97 -4.77
CA LEU A 332 2.39 16.59 -5.61
C LEU A 332 1.04 16.41 -4.94
N THR A 333 0.26 17.48 -4.82
CA THR A 333 -1.09 17.47 -4.24
C THR A 333 -2.07 18.25 -5.09
N SER A 334 -3.33 17.85 -5.11
CA SER A 334 -4.44 18.60 -5.73
C SER A 334 -5.76 18.30 -5.02
N GLU A 335 -6.73 19.21 -5.13
CA GLU A 335 -8.12 18.95 -4.70
C GLU A 335 -8.83 17.91 -5.59
N GLY A 336 -8.40 17.77 -6.85
CA GLY A 336 -8.91 16.74 -7.77
C GLY A 336 -7.88 15.65 -8.04
N THR A 337 -8.29 14.59 -8.73
CA THR A 337 -7.39 13.48 -9.07
C THR A 337 -6.61 13.72 -10.37
N PHE A 338 -5.37 13.25 -10.40
CA PHE A 338 -4.47 13.31 -11.55
C PHE A 338 -3.58 12.06 -11.59
N CYS A 339 -2.72 11.95 -12.60
CA CYS A 339 -1.66 10.95 -12.67
C CYS A 339 -0.33 11.69 -12.85
N ALA A 340 0.74 11.14 -12.29
CA ALA A 340 2.07 11.71 -12.43
C ALA A 340 3.14 10.67 -12.71
N GLU A 341 4.12 11.05 -13.53
CA GLU A 341 5.35 10.32 -13.79
C GLU A 341 6.53 11.29 -13.74
N ARG A 342 7.71 10.81 -13.33
CA ARG A 342 8.94 11.59 -13.28
C ARG A 342 9.98 10.98 -14.24
N PRO A 343 10.09 11.48 -15.48
CA PRO A 343 11.21 11.14 -16.34
C PRO A 343 12.44 12.00 -16.01
N MET A 344 13.60 11.38 -16.09
CA MET A 344 14.91 12.03 -16.07
C MET A 344 15.69 11.60 -17.30
N TYR A 345 16.30 12.58 -17.96
CA TYR A 345 17.20 12.36 -19.08
C TYR A 345 18.58 12.85 -18.69
N SER A 346 19.59 12.04 -18.96
CA SER A 346 20.95 12.28 -18.54
C SER A 346 21.92 12.27 -19.71
N ARG A 347 22.96 13.10 -19.60
CA ARG A 347 24.01 13.29 -20.59
C ARG A 347 25.33 13.64 -19.88
N PRO A 348 26.48 13.56 -20.57
CA PRO A 348 27.76 13.89 -19.96
C PRO A 348 27.74 15.25 -19.24
N PRO A 349 28.23 15.34 -17.98
CA PRO A 349 29.08 14.36 -17.29
C PRO A 349 28.33 13.21 -16.57
N ALA A 350 27.01 13.15 -16.60
CA ALA A 350 26.25 11.99 -16.14
C ALA A 350 26.30 10.84 -17.18
N VAL A 351 25.90 9.64 -16.76
CA VAL A 351 25.70 8.52 -17.70
C VAL A 351 24.64 8.92 -18.72
N GLU A 352 24.94 8.77 -20.01
CA GLU A 352 23.99 9.09 -21.07
C GLU A 352 22.90 8.00 -21.13
N ASP A 353 21.67 8.35 -20.74
CA ASP A 353 20.46 7.52 -20.77
C ASP A 353 19.26 8.38 -20.34
N GLY A 354 18.16 7.74 -19.93
CA GLY A 354 17.10 8.33 -19.16
C GLY A 354 16.31 7.23 -18.44
N HIS A 355 15.67 7.59 -17.35
CA HIS A 355 14.84 6.69 -16.55
C HIS A 355 13.54 7.38 -16.18
N CYS A 356 12.50 6.61 -15.88
CA CYS A 356 11.20 7.13 -15.50
C CYS A 356 10.67 6.34 -14.32
N SER A 357 9.94 7.04 -13.45
CA SER A 357 9.25 6.43 -12.33
C SER A 357 7.79 6.84 -12.36
N GLU A 358 6.90 5.87 -12.14
CA GLU A 358 5.52 6.13 -11.80
C GLU A 358 5.43 6.85 -10.46
N GLY A 359 4.43 7.72 -10.31
CA GLY A 359 4.20 8.40 -9.04
C GLY A 359 3.88 7.40 -7.92
N ILE A 360 4.62 7.49 -6.83
CA ILE A 360 4.32 6.73 -5.62
C ILE A 360 3.03 7.28 -5.01
N LEU A 361 2.04 6.43 -4.81
CA LEU A 361 0.73 6.82 -4.26
C LEU A 361 0.76 7.06 -2.75
N VAL A 362 1.64 6.36 -2.03
CA VAL A 362 1.56 6.21 -0.57
C VAL A 362 2.95 6.22 0.04
N ALA A 363 3.20 7.13 0.97
CA ALA A 363 4.38 7.05 1.84
C ALA A 363 4.21 5.88 2.81
N SER A 364 5.27 5.12 3.06
CA SER A 364 5.23 3.87 3.81
C SER A 364 6.44 3.73 4.73
N ARG A 365 6.30 2.93 5.78
CA ARG A 365 7.41 2.57 6.68
C ARG A 365 8.24 1.40 6.17
N SER A 366 7.74 0.65 5.20
CA SER A 366 8.41 -0.54 4.65
C SER A 366 8.45 -0.50 3.13
N TRP A 367 9.64 -0.68 2.55
CA TRP A 367 9.84 -0.74 1.10
C TRP A 367 10.78 -1.87 0.71
N VAL A 368 10.48 -2.55 -0.38
CA VAL A 368 11.33 -3.61 -0.93
C VAL A 368 11.71 -3.34 -2.39
N PHE A 369 12.96 -3.65 -2.72
CA PHE A 369 13.51 -3.61 -4.07
C PHE A 369 14.21 -4.94 -4.36
N ALA A 370 13.93 -5.54 -5.51
CA ALA A 370 14.48 -6.84 -5.91
C ALA A 370 15.81 -6.73 -6.68
N GLU A 371 16.01 -5.65 -7.43
CA GLU A 371 17.21 -5.38 -8.19
C GLU A 371 18.26 -4.62 -7.34
N GLY A 372 19.53 -4.86 -7.66
CA GLY A 372 20.66 -4.13 -7.09
C GLY A 372 21.97 -4.84 -7.38
N THR A 373 22.97 -4.10 -7.87
CA THR A 373 24.33 -4.64 -8.02
C THR A 373 25.40 -3.57 -7.84
N THR A 374 26.48 -3.94 -7.16
CA THR A 374 27.73 -3.16 -7.02
C THR A 374 28.85 -3.74 -7.89
N ARG A 375 28.54 -4.58 -8.89
CA ARG A 375 29.51 -5.08 -9.87
C ARG A 375 30.25 -3.92 -10.56
N ALA A 376 31.42 -4.20 -11.12
CA ALA A 376 32.24 -3.17 -11.75
C ALA A 376 31.45 -2.39 -12.83
N GLY A 377 31.48 -1.06 -12.73
CA GLY A 377 30.74 -0.13 -13.59
C GLY A 377 29.28 0.11 -13.19
N PHE A 378 28.75 -0.59 -12.18
CA PHE A 378 27.41 -0.35 -11.65
C PHE A 378 27.46 0.52 -10.40
N ARG A 379 26.64 1.57 -10.36
CA ARG A 379 26.47 2.48 -9.24
C ARG A 379 24.99 2.53 -8.82
N PRO A 380 24.58 1.70 -7.85
CA PRO A 380 23.24 1.74 -7.30
C PRO A 380 23.09 2.89 -6.31
N LEU A 381 21.87 3.39 -6.15
CA LEU A 381 21.48 4.35 -5.12
C LEU A 381 20.10 3.98 -4.57
N VAL A 382 19.89 4.19 -3.27
CA VAL A 382 18.57 4.14 -2.64
C VAL A 382 18.21 5.55 -2.22
N CYS A 383 17.26 6.16 -2.91
CA CYS A 383 16.78 7.52 -2.67
C CYS A 383 15.60 7.49 -1.72
N ILE A 384 15.64 8.31 -0.67
CA ILE A 384 14.60 8.34 0.37
C ILE A 384 14.11 9.79 0.53
N GLY A 385 12.81 10.01 0.34
CA GLY A 385 12.14 11.27 0.64
C GLY A 385 11.33 11.15 1.92
N ASN A 386 11.40 12.14 2.81
CA ASN A 386 10.54 12.26 3.98
C ASN A 386 9.53 13.40 3.75
N PRO A 387 8.28 13.08 3.36
CA PRO A 387 7.24 14.08 3.19
C PRO A 387 6.64 14.56 4.51
N GLY A 388 6.95 13.90 5.63
CA GLY A 388 6.40 14.22 6.94
C GLY A 388 7.06 15.43 7.60
N ASP A 389 6.39 15.95 8.63
CA ASP A 389 6.81 17.14 9.39
C ASP A 389 7.75 16.83 10.57
N ALA A 390 8.14 15.56 10.72
CA ALA A 390 9.11 15.11 11.70
C ALA A 390 10.20 14.23 11.06
N ALA A 391 11.40 14.22 11.64
CA ALA A 391 12.53 13.45 11.11
C ALA A 391 12.28 11.94 11.19
N ALA A 392 12.55 11.19 10.13
CA ALA A 392 12.42 9.74 10.10
C ALA A 392 13.79 9.08 10.34
N GLU A 393 13.85 8.09 11.24
CA GLU A 393 14.98 7.16 11.27
C GLU A 393 14.68 6.05 10.27
N VAL A 394 15.61 5.81 9.34
CA VAL A 394 15.44 4.85 8.25
C VAL A 394 16.59 3.85 8.27
N THR A 395 16.27 2.57 8.40
CA THR A 395 17.21 1.46 8.27
C THR A 395 17.08 0.85 6.88
N VAL A 396 18.13 0.94 6.09
CA VAL A 396 18.27 0.29 4.78
C VAL A 396 19.11 -0.96 4.96
N GLU A 397 18.56 -2.12 4.59
CA GLU A 397 19.23 -3.40 4.70
C GLU A 397 19.37 -4.07 3.33
N PHE A 398 20.60 -4.48 3.03
CA PHE A 398 20.92 -5.12 1.77
C PHE A 398 20.98 -6.64 1.94
N LEU A 399 20.07 -7.35 1.28
CA LEU A 399 20.01 -8.81 1.24
C LEU A 399 20.96 -9.31 0.14
N SER A 400 22.14 -9.80 0.52
CA SER A 400 23.12 -10.38 -0.40
C SER A 400 23.26 -11.89 -0.18
N ASP A 401 23.85 -12.60 -1.15
CA ASP A 401 24.10 -14.05 -1.09
C ASP A 401 24.91 -14.53 0.14
N SER A 402 25.54 -13.62 0.88
CA SER A 402 26.42 -13.95 2.02
C SER A 402 25.88 -13.53 3.38
N ALA A 403 25.16 -12.40 3.45
CA ALA A 403 24.54 -11.87 4.68
C ALA A 403 23.66 -10.66 4.36
N ALA A 404 22.70 -10.38 5.25
CA ALA A 404 22.00 -9.10 5.30
C ALA A 404 22.89 -8.04 5.98
N VAL A 405 23.01 -6.85 5.38
CA VAL A 405 23.86 -5.77 5.90
C VAL A 405 23.03 -4.48 6.07
N PRO A 406 22.73 -4.05 7.32
CA PRO A 406 21.96 -2.83 7.58
C PRO A 406 22.82 -1.56 7.67
N VAL A 407 22.25 -0.43 7.29
CA VAL A 407 22.73 0.93 7.54
C VAL A 407 21.55 1.81 7.96
N THR A 408 21.75 2.63 8.98
CA THR A 408 20.71 3.56 9.47
C THR A 408 21.06 5.00 9.11
N VAL A 409 20.10 5.73 8.57
CA VAL A 409 20.19 7.15 8.23
C VAL A 409 19.05 7.93 8.87
N GLN A 410 19.32 9.20 9.20
CA GLN A 410 18.31 10.14 9.64
C GLN A 410 17.86 10.97 8.43
N VAL A 411 16.57 11.00 8.15
CA VAL A 411 15.98 11.80 7.08
C VAL A 411 15.15 12.91 7.72
N PRO A 412 15.63 14.17 7.73
CA PRO A 412 14.90 15.27 8.36
C PRO A 412 13.48 15.43 7.80
N ALA A 413 12.63 16.13 8.55
CA ALA A 413 11.30 16.52 8.08
C ALA A 413 11.39 17.29 6.76
N ARG A 414 10.46 17.05 5.83
CA ARG A 414 10.38 17.73 4.52
C ARG A 414 11.72 17.75 3.77
N ALA A 415 12.48 16.66 3.84
CA ALA A 415 13.81 16.56 3.26
C ALA A 415 14.03 15.21 2.58
N ARG A 416 15.19 15.05 1.96
CA ARG A 416 15.61 13.81 1.32
C ARG A 416 16.99 13.34 1.77
N SER A 417 17.26 12.06 1.57
CA SER A 417 18.56 11.43 1.78
C SER A 417 18.83 10.38 0.69
N THR A 418 20.08 9.94 0.57
CA THR A 418 20.47 8.90 -0.38
C THR A 418 21.51 7.99 0.25
N VAL A 419 21.27 6.69 0.14
CA VAL A 419 22.21 5.65 0.56
C VAL A 419 22.89 5.09 -0.67
N ASP A 420 24.22 5.02 -0.64
CA ASP A 420 25.04 4.41 -1.68
C ASP A 420 25.48 3.01 -1.20
N PRO A 421 24.92 1.93 -1.78
CA PRO A 421 25.26 0.56 -1.39
C PRO A 421 26.74 0.22 -1.58
N VAL A 422 27.48 0.88 -2.47
CA VAL A 422 28.93 0.65 -2.64
C VAL A 422 29.69 1.03 -1.37
N ASN A 423 29.27 2.08 -0.68
CA ASN A 423 29.88 2.51 0.58
C ASN A 423 29.60 1.55 1.74
N VAL A 424 28.61 0.66 1.60
CA VAL A 424 28.17 -0.28 2.64
C VAL A 424 28.66 -1.70 2.35
N LEU A 425 28.44 -2.19 1.13
CA LEU A 425 28.74 -3.56 0.70
C LEU A 425 30.12 -3.71 0.05
N GLY A 426 30.71 -2.61 -0.40
CA GLY A 426 31.82 -2.65 -1.36
C GLY A 426 31.37 -3.07 -2.76
N THR A 427 32.32 -3.37 -3.63
CA THR A 427 32.08 -3.73 -5.04
C THR A 427 31.91 -5.24 -5.23
N GLY A 428 31.22 -5.65 -6.31
CA GLY A 428 31.12 -7.04 -6.77
C GLY A 428 30.04 -7.86 -6.06
N ARG A 429 28.96 -7.22 -5.61
CA ARG A 429 27.82 -7.88 -4.94
C ARG A 429 26.55 -7.66 -5.73
N ASP A 430 25.70 -8.68 -5.81
CA ASP A 430 24.29 -8.49 -6.13
C ASP A 430 23.49 -8.51 -4.84
N PHE A 431 22.43 -7.73 -4.79
CA PHE A 431 21.63 -7.57 -3.59
C PHE A 431 20.18 -7.20 -3.92
N SER A 432 19.31 -7.43 -2.95
CA SER A 432 17.98 -6.82 -2.86
C SER A 432 17.98 -5.87 -1.66
N THR A 433 17.04 -4.94 -1.59
CA THR A 433 17.02 -3.90 -0.55
C THR A 433 15.71 -3.95 0.21
N LEU A 434 15.79 -3.96 1.54
CA LEU A 434 14.68 -3.66 2.45
C LEU A 434 14.91 -2.29 3.07
N VAL A 435 13.89 -1.44 3.12
CA VAL A 435 13.91 -0.15 3.80
C VAL A 435 12.85 -0.18 4.87
N GLU A 436 13.26 0.06 6.12
CA GLU A 436 12.38 0.15 7.29
C GLU A 436 12.51 1.54 7.90
N SER A 437 11.40 2.17 8.27
CA SER A 437 11.41 3.48 8.88
C SER A 437 10.52 3.59 10.10
N THR A 438 10.89 4.47 11.02
CA THR A 438 10.05 4.84 12.16
C THR A 438 8.83 5.67 11.76
N ARG A 439 8.82 6.24 10.54
CA ARG A 439 7.74 7.09 10.01
C ARG A 439 7.52 6.82 8.51
N PRO A 440 6.33 7.08 7.95
CA PRO A 440 6.14 6.96 6.52
C PRO A 440 7.13 7.83 5.72
N VAL A 441 7.91 7.18 4.86
CA VAL A 441 8.84 7.79 3.90
C VAL A 441 8.50 7.29 2.50
N VAL A 442 9.11 7.85 1.47
CA VAL A 442 9.03 7.36 0.10
C VAL A 442 10.41 6.92 -0.36
N ALA A 443 10.48 5.80 -1.07
CA ALA A 443 11.74 5.24 -1.53
C ALA A 443 11.71 4.90 -3.02
N GLU A 444 12.78 5.24 -3.71
CA GLU A 444 13.07 4.80 -5.08
C GLU A 444 14.49 4.21 -5.12
N ARG A 445 14.70 3.22 -5.99
CA ARG A 445 16.03 2.68 -6.27
C ARG A 445 16.46 3.15 -7.65
N VAL A 446 17.74 3.45 -7.77
CA VAL A 446 18.39 3.87 -9.01
C VAL A 446 19.58 2.97 -9.28
N GLN A 447 19.87 2.72 -10.55
CA GLN A 447 21.06 2.03 -11.00
C GLN A 447 21.65 2.76 -12.19
N TYR A 448 22.84 3.31 -12.01
CA TYR A 448 23.65 3.86 -13.10
C TYR A 448 24.67 2.81 -13.55
N CYS A 449 24.91 2.71 -14.86
CA CYS A 449 25.86 1.81 -15.49
C CYS A 449 26.86 2.66 -16.29
N GLU A 450 28.08 2.80 -15.77
CA GLU A 450 29.14 3.68 -16.28
C GLU A 450 29.91 3.06 -17.47
N GLU A 451 30.63 3.90 -18.21
CA GLU A 451 31.46 3.46 -19.34
C GLU A 451 32.50 2.41 -18.90
N GLY A 452 32.40 1.18 -19.43
CA GLY A 452 33.27 0.05 -19.08
C GLY A 452 32.61 -1.08 -18.28
N SER A 453 31.34 -0.96 -17.88
CA SER A 453 30.54 -2.14 -17.48
C SER A 453 30.14 -3.00 -18.69
N ALA A 454 29.56 -4.17 -18.41
CA ALA A 454 28.96 -5.03 -19.44
C ALA A 454 27.79 -4.35 -20.19
N TYR A 455 27.16 -3.36 -19.55
CA TYR A 455 26.06 -2.54 -20.08
C TYR A 455 26.33 -1.06 -19.82
N SER A 456 25.63 -0.17 -20.50
CA SER A 456 25.60 1.28 -20.22
C SER A 456 24.16 1.69 -20.03
N GLY A 457 23.90 2.66 -19.14
CA GLY A 457 22.55 3.17 -18.97
C GLY A 457 22.20 3.63 -17.56
N ALA A 458 20.96 4.06 -17.38
CA ALA A 458 20.38 4.41 -16.09
C ALA A 458 18.93 3.95 -16.02
N HIS A 459 18.54 3.32 -14.92
CA HIS A 459 17.13 2.97 -14.68
C HIS A 459 16.79 3.16 -13.20
N CYS A 460 15.50 3.37 -12.93
CA CYS A 460 14.96 3.49 -11.58
C CYS A 460 13.70 2.64 -11.44
N ALA A 461 13.28 2.43 -10.20
CA ALA A 461 11.96 1.88 -9.87
C ALA A 461 11.43 2.51 -8.58
N ALA A 462 10.12 2.71 -8.52
CA ALA A 462 9.42 2.92 -7.25
C ALA A 462 9.52 1.65 -6.40
N GLY A 463 9.66 1.81 -5.08
CA GLY A 463 9.72 0.67 -4.19
C GLY A 463 8.38 0.00 -4.01
N ASP A 464 8.39 -1.30 -3.73
CA ASP A 464 7.20 -2.04 -3.32
C ASP A 464 6.90 -1.74 -1.85
N ASN A 465 5.79 -1.04 -1.58
CA ASN A 465 5.31 -0.73 -0.23
C ASN A 465 4.16 -1.62 0.24
N THR A 466 3.74 -2.61 -0.55
CA THR A 466 2.61 -3.48 -0.19
C THR A 466 2.92 -4.36 1.03
N TRP A 467 4.20 -4.49 1.37
CA TRP A 467 4.71 -5.12 2.58
C TRP A 467 4.18 -4.46 3.86
N GLU A 468 3.98 -3.13 3.85
CA GLU A 468 3.38 -2.43 4.99
C GLU A 468 1.92 -2.85 5.21
N ARG A 469 1.13 -2.98 4.14
CA ARG A 469 -0.26 -3.43 4.24
C ARG A 469 -0.37 -4.86 4.74
N GLY A 470 0.51 -5.74 4.27
CA GLY A 470 0.60 -7.08 4.82
C GLY A 470 0.92 -7.10 6.32
N ARG A 471 1.49 -6.02 6.90
CA ARG A 471 1.67 -5.92 8.36
C ARG A 471 0.37 -5.79 9.12
N PHE A 472 -0.61 -5.09 8.54
CA PHE A 472 -1.92 -4.98 9.14
C PHE A 472 -2.63 -6.34 9.19
N GLY A 473 -2.34 -7.22 8.22
CA GLY A 473 -2.77 -8.63 8.24
C GLY A 473 -2.38 -9.40 9.51
N ASP A 474 -1.30 -8.99 10.19
CA ASP A 474 -0.78 -9.68 11.37
C ASP A 474 -1.24 -9.04 12.69
N VAL A 475 -2.22 -8.15 12.65
CA VAL A 475 -2.90 -7.64 13.84
C VAL A 475 -3.51 -8.83 14.59
N ARG A 476 -3.07 -9.05 15.82
CA ARG A 476 -3.59 -10.11 16.72
C ARG A 476 -4.37 -9.52 17.89
N ALA A 477 -4.03 -8.29 18.25
CA ALA A 477 -4.69 -7.53 19.29
C ALA A 477 -5.08 -6.17 18.74
N TYR A 478 -6.37 -5.84 18.78
CA TYR A 478 -6.83 -4.51 18.45
C TYR A 478 -7.76 -3.95 19.54
N LEU A 479 -7.90 -2.64 19.53
CA LEU A 479 -8.75 -1.85 20.41
C LEU A 479 -9.83 -1.16 19.56
N ASN A 480 -11.07 -1.12 20.04
CA ASN A 480 -12.11 -0.22 19.52
C ASN A 480 -12.68 0.61 20.66
N THR A 481 -12.58 1.94 20.58
CA THR A 481 -13.15 2.82 21.62
C THR A 481 -13.43 4.21 21.08
N TYR A 482 -14.56 4.79 21.52
CA TYR A 482 -15.00 6.14 21.17
C TYR A 482 -15.23 6.94 22.46
N GLY A 483 -15.00 8.25 22.41
CA GLY A 483 -15.10 9.16 23.56
C GLY A 483 -13.79 9.89 23.89
N GLU A 484 -13.87 10.91 24.73
CA GLU A 484 -12.75 11.82 25.04
C GLU A 484 -11.48 11.08 25.50
N TYR A 485 -10.42 11.12 24.67
CA TYR A 485 -9.13 10.53 25.01
C TYR A 485 -8.23 11.53 25.76
N ALA A 486 -7.32 10.99 26.56
CA ALA A 486 -6.27 11.74 27.22
C ALA A 486 -4.88 11.25 26.78
N GLN A 487 -3.89 12.15 26.84
CA GLN A 487 -2.48 11.80 26.57
C GLN A 487 -1.96 10.65 27.46
N SER A 488 -2.58 10.41 28.63
CA SER A 488 -2.27 9.25 29.49
C SER A 488 -2.65 7.91 28.88
N ASP A 489 -3.58 7.88 27.93
CA ASP A 489 -4.12 6.64 27.36
C ASP A 489 -3.15 6.02 26.34
N LEU A 490 -2.18 6.79 25.85
CA LEU A 490 -1.13 6.32 24.93
C LEU A 490 -0.41 5.06 25.46
N ASP A 491 -0.11 5.01 26.76
CA ASP A 491 0.61 3.90 27.39
C ASP A 491 -0.23 2.61 27.52
N ASP A 492 -1.56 2.73 27.42
CA ASP A 492 -2.47 1.59 27.36
C ASP A 492 -2.77 1.20 25.90
N PHE A 493 -2.97 2.18 25.01
CA PHE A 493 -3.30 1.95 23.60
C PHE A 493 -2.11 1.38 22.82
N GLU A 494 -0.86 1.74 23.16
CA GLU A 494 0.36 1.20 22.52
C GLU A 494 0.54 -0.32 22.69
N ARG A 495 -0.27 -0.96 23.54
CA ARG A 495 -0.22 -2.41 23.78
C ARG A 495 -0.95 -3.21 22.71
N PHE A 496 -1.72 -2.54 21.85
CA PHE A 496 -2.46 -3.13 20.76
C PHE A 496 -1.70 -2.94 19.44
N ASP A 497 -1.85 -3.90 18.53
CA ASP A 497 -1.28 -3.82 17.18
C ASP A 497 -2.04 -2.78 16.35
N ALA A 498 -3.35 -2.62 16.60
CA ALA A 498 -4.21 -1.63 15.96
C ALA A 498 -5.22 -1.00 16.95
N ALA A 499 -5.65 0.23 16.67
CA ALA A 499 -6.70 0.93 17.41
C ALA A 499 -7.67 1.61 16.44
N VAL A 500 -8.97 1.34 16.62
CA VAL A 500 -10.08 2.05 15.97
C VAL A 500 -10.51 3.17 16.91
N LEU A 501 -10.34 4.42 16.46
CA LEU A 501 -10.54 5.63 17.27
C LEU A 501 -11.31 6.68 16.45
N ASP A 502 -12.06 7.54 17.12
CA ASP A 502 -12.68 8.71 16.49
C ASP A 502 -11.72 9.92 16.56
N PRO A 503 -11.23 10.45 15.43
CA PRO A 503 -10.32 11.61 15.45
C PRO A 503 -10.90 12.87 16.10
N TYR A 504 -12.23 13.01 16.19
CA TYR A 504 -12.87 14.17 16.84
C TYR A 504 -12.64 14.17 18.36
N ASP A 505 -12.32 13.02 18.94
CA ASP A 505 -12.07 12.85 20.38
C ASP A 505 -10.58 12.98 20.76
N TYR A 506 -9.70 13.26 19.80
CA TYR A 506 -8.27 13.42 20.07
C TYR A 506 -8.00 14.64 20.97
N PRO A 507 -7.14 14.51 22.00
CA PRO A 507 -6.77 15.65 22.84
C PRO A 507 -5.97 16.71 22.07
N ASP A 508 -5.19 16.28 21.07
CA ASP A 508 -4.47 17.10 20.11
C ASP A 508 -3.96 16.25 18.92
N GLU A 509 -3.49 16.92 17.86
CA GLU A 509 -2.99 16.30 16.62
C GLU A 509 -1.82 15.32 16.82
N SER A 510 -1.11 15.42 17.94
CA SER A 510 0.05 14.56 18.20
C SER A 510 -0.32 13.19 18.75
N PHE A 511 -1.56 13.02 19.25
CA PHE A 511 -2.00 11.80 19.91
C PHE A 511 -1.87 10.56 19.01
N SER A 512 -2.54 10.56 17.87
CA SER A 512 -2.47 9.44 16.92
C SER A 512 -1.09 9.28 16.31
N SER A 513 -0.40 10.39 15.98
CA SER A 513 0.97 10.33 15.47
C SER A 513 1.93 9.63 16.44
N THR A 514 1.71 9.79 17.75
CA THR A 514 2.51 9.13 18.78
C THR A 514 2.22 7.63 18.84
N LEU A 515 0.95 7.20 18.71
CA LEU A 515 0.61 5.76 18.63
C LEU A 515 1.24 5.11 17.41
N ILE A 516 1.12 5.76 16.26
CA ILE A 516 1.70 5.26 15.01
C ILE A 516 3.23 5.20 15.18
N ASP A 517 3.89 6.24 15.68
CA ASP A 517 5.34 6.23 15.99
C ASP A 517 5.76 5.11 16.96
N ARG A 518 4.88 4.67 17.86
CA ARG A 518 5.11 3.55 18.78
C ARG A 518 4.76 2.18 18.20
N GLY A 519 4.22 2.14 16.98
CA GLY A 519 3.99 0.92 16.20
C GLY A 519 2.57 0.36 16.26
N THR A 520 1.60 1.13 16.75
CA THR A 520 0.18 0.79 16.72
C THR A 520 -0.46 1.40 15.47
N PHE A 521 -1.14 0.59 14.66
CA PHE A 521 -1.93 1.09 13.54
C PHE A 521 -3.13 1.89 14.05
N VAL A 522 -3.39 3.06 13.47
CA VAL A 522 -4.56 3.88 13.85
C VAL A 522 -5.56 3.90 12.70
N MET A 523 -6.75 3.33 12.96
CA MET A 523 -7.90 3.34 12.06
C MET A 523 -8.89 4.42 12.54
N ALA A 524 -9.11 5.44 11.73
CA ALA A 524 -10.09 6.47 12.02
C ALA A 524 -11.51 5.96 11.78
N TYR A 525 -12.38 6.11 12.76
CA TYR A 525 -13.82 5.91 12.59
C TYR A 525 -14.39 6.92 11.60
N ILE A 526 -15.24 6.43 10.68
CA ILE A 526 -16.03 7.25 9.78
C ILE A 526 -17.34 6.53 9.45
N ASP A 527 -18.47 7.21 9.62
CA ASP A 527 -19.74 6.71 9.13
C ASP A 527 -19.92 7.06 7.64
N VAL A 528 -20.17 6.05 6.81
CA VAL A 528 -20.41 6.22 5.35
C VAL A 528 -21.84 5.90 4.94
N GLY A 529 -22.65 5.33 5.84
CA GLY A 529 -24.06 5.00 5.63
C GLY A 529 -25.03 5.98 6.28
N GLU A 530 -24.56 6.77 7.24
CA GLU A 530 -25.30 7.82 7.92
C GLU A 530 -24.52 9.15 7.95
N ALA A 531 -25.27 10.24 7.99
CA ALA A 531 -24.78 11.58 8.25
C ALA A 531 -25.03 11.95 9.71
N GLU A 532 -24.01 12.41 10.41
CA GLU A 532 -24.10 12.79 11.83
C GLU A 532 -24.07 14.31 11.99
N ASP A 533 -24.98 14.88 12.78
CA ASP A 533 -25.15 16.34 12.90
C ASP A 533 -24.05 17.06 13.69
N VAL A 534 -23.16 16.30 14.31
CA VAL A 534 -22.00 16.76 15.06
C VAL A 534 -20.73 16.88 14.20
N ARG A 535 -20.71 16.30 12.99
CA ARG A 535 -19.52 16.25 12.13
C ARG A 535 -19.26 17.59 11.44
N HIS A 536 -18.00 17.81 11.09
CA HIS A 536 -17.53 19.00 10.37
C HIS A 536 -18.31 19.23 9.08
N TYR A 537 -18.58 18.15 8.34
CA TYR A 537 -19.30 18.21 7.08
C TYR A 537 -20.79 18.53 7.19
N TRP A 538 -21.38 18.59 8.40
CA TRP A 538 -22.83 18.75 8.56
C TRP A 538 -23.36 20.00 7.84
N SER A 539 -22.56 21.08 7.80
CA SER A 539 -22.91 22.29 7.07
C SER A 539 -23.00 22.10 5.55
N GLU A 540 -22.30 21.13 4.97
CA GLU A 540 -22.44 20.71 3.57
C GLU A 540 -23.70 19.88 3.35
N VAL A 541 -23.99 18.94 4.26
CA VAL A 541 -25.24 18.16 4.25
C VAL A 541 -26.47 19.07 4.28
N GLN A 542 -26.44 20.13 5.09
CA GLN A 542 -27.53 21.12 5.15
C GLN A 542 -27.79 21.86 3.84
N LYS A 543 -26.81 21.95 2.92
CA LYS A 543 -26.99 22.53 1.59
C LYS A 543 -27.65 21.54 0.63
N HIS A 544 -27.59 20.25 0.93
CA HIS A 544 -28.04 19.14 0.11
C HIS A 544 -28.99 18.23 0.89
N PRO A 545 -30.16 18.71 1.36
CA PRO A 545 -31.09 17.90 2.14
C PRO A 545 -31.57 16.63 1.42
N GLU A 546 -31.41 16.55 0.10
CA GLU A 546 -31.64 15.35 -0.71
C GLU A 546 -30.68 14.17 -0.43
N VAL A 547 -29.58 14.39 0.30
CA VAL A 547 -28.70 13.28 0.73
C VAL A 547 -29.27 12.50 1.91
N ILE A 548 -30.29 13.02 2.59
CA ILE A 548 -30.86 12.41 3.80
C ILE A 548 -32.13 11.61 3.45
N LEU A 549 -32.15 10.34 3.86
CA LEU A 549 -33.31 9.46 3.72
C LEU A 549 -34.26 9.57 4.92
N ALA A 550 -33.73 9.37 6.13
CA ALA A 550 -34.48 9.43 7.39
C ALA A 550 -33.51 9.55 8.58
N GLU A 551 -34.00 10.06 9.71
CA GLU A 551 -33.27 10.02 10.99
C GLU A 551 -33.27 8.60 11.55
N ASN A 552 -32.14 8.15 12.09
CA ASN A 552 -32.01 6.88 12.78
C ASN A 552 -32.75 6.97 14.13
N PRO A 553 -33.77 6.11 14.38
CA PRO A 553 -34.57 6.20 15.60
C PRO A 553 -33.80 5.80 16.87
N ASP A 554 -32.75 4.98 16.73
CA ASP A 554 -31.94 4.48 17.84
C ASP A 554 -30.80 5.47 18.19
N TRP A 555 -30.36 6.27 17.22
CA TRP A 555 -29.29 7.26 17.34
C TRP A 555 -29.74 8.66 16.90
N PRO A 556 -30.40 9.44 17.78
CA PRO A 556 -30.84 10.79 17.46
C PRO A 556 -29.68 11.70 17.06
N GLY A 557 -29.84 12.44 15.95
CA GLY A 557 -28.75 13.23 15.34
C GLY A 557 -27.96 12.49 14.27
N CYS A 558 -28.18 11.19 14.09
CA CYS A 558 -27.67 10.40 12.97
C CYS A 558 -28.79 10.15 11.94
N TYR A 559 -28.44 10.19 10.65
CA TYR A 559 -29.41 10.19 9.56
C TYR A 559 -28.95 9.30 8.41
N TYR A 560 -29.69 8.27 8.06
CA TYR A 560 -29.39 7.42 6.89
C TYR A 560 -29.16 8.27 5.63
N ALA A 561 -28.01 8.08 5.00
CA ALA A 561 -27.62 8.78 3.79
C ALA A 561 -28.05 8.02 2.53
N ASP A 562 -28.48 8.74 1.49
CA ASP A 562 -28.64 8.18 0.16
C ASP A 562 -27.25 8.03 -0.47
N VAL A 563 -26.60 6.89 -0.23
CA VAL A 563 -25.27 6.61 -0.77
C VAL A 563 -25.26 6.38 -2.29
N ASN A 564 -26.39 6.48 -3.00
CA ASN A 564 -26.36 6.62 -4.47
C ASN A 564 -26.20 8.09 -4.91
N ASN A 565 -26.31 9.03 -3.99
CA ASN A 565 -26.23 10.46 -4.28
C ASN A 565 -24.76 10.88 -4.41
N PRO A 566 -24.33 11.40 -5.57
CA PRO A 566 -22.94 11.81 -5.77
C PRO A 566 -22.50 12.96 -4.83
N GLU A 567 -23.44 13.76 -4.30
CA GLU A 567 -23.09 14.79 -3.31
C GLU A 567 -22.71 14.17 -1.96
N TRP A 568 -23.26 13.01 -1.58
CA TRP A 568 -22.81 12.30 -0.38
C TRP A 568 -21.37 11.80 -0.54
N HIS A 569 -21.06 11.22 -1.70
CA HIS A 569 -19.70 10.81 -2.02
C HIS A 569 -18.73 12.00 -1.96
N ARG A 570 -19.12 13.14 -2.56
CA ARG A 570 -18.35 14.37 -2.53
C ARG A 570 -18.10 14.86 -1.10
N ILE A 571 -19.11 14.78 -0.23
CA ILE A 571 -18.99 15.15 1.18
C ILE A 571 -17.95 14.25 1.89
N ILE A 572 -18.05 12.94 1.74
CA ILE A 572 -17.09 11.99 2.33
C ILE A 572 -15.67 12.23 1.79
N LEU A 573 -15.53 12.31 0.46
CA LEU A 573 -14.24 12.36 -0.22
C LEU A 573 -13.56 13.73 -0.10
N GLU A 574 -14.28 14.85 -0.16
CA GLU A 574 -13.68 16.19 -0.20
C GLU A 574 -13.72 16.92 1.14
N HIS A 575 -14.57 16.51 2.09
CA HIS A 575 -14.76 17.21 3.35
C HIS A 575 -14.39 16.35 4.55
N GLU A 576 -14.95 15.14 4.68
CA GLU A 576 -14.74 14.37 5.91
C GLU A 576 -13.35 13.74 5.99
N ILE A 577 -12.95 12.92 5.01
CA ILE A 577 -11.64 12.25 5.06
C ILE A 577 -10.48 13.27 5.19
N PRO A 578 -10.44 14.38 4.43
CA PRO A 578 -9.43 15.42 4.62
C PRO A 578 -9.46 16.06 6.02
N TYR A 579 -10.65 16.22 6.60
CA TYR A 579 -10.78 16.77 7.94
C TYR A 579 -10.24 15.79 8.99
N LEU A 580 -10.54 14.50 8.88
CA LEU A 580 -9.98 13.45 9.74
C LEU A 580 -8.45 13.43 9.67
N GLU A 581 -7.85 13.46 8.46
CA GLU A 581 -6.39 13.57 8.29
C GLU A 581 -5.81 14.86 8.91
N SER A 582 -6.60 15.93 9.01
CA SER A 582 -6.17 17.19 9.62
C SER A 582 -6.19 17.17 11.15
N LEU A 583 -6.96 16.26 11.77
CA LEU A 583 -7.05 16.09 13.21
C LEU A 583 -5.91 15.24 13.77
N GLY A 584 -5.23 14.45 12.94
CA GLY A 584 -4.07 13.66 13.30
C GLY A 584 -3.68 12.65 12.22
N SER A 585 -2.49 12.09 12.32
CA SER A 585 -2.06 11.00 11.42
C SER A 585 -2.94 9.76 11.62
N LEU A 586 -3.26 9.06 10.54
CA LEU A 586 -4.01 7.80 10.55
C LEU A 586 -3.47 6.85 9.47
N ASP A 587 -3.54 5.55 9.72
CA ASP A 587 -3.12 4.51 8.76
C ASP A 587 -4.30 4.02 7.91
N GLY A 588 -5.53 4.21 8.36
CA GLY A 588 -6.72 3.77 7.64
C GLY A 588 -8.04 4.27 8.20
N LEU A 589 -9.13 3.80 7.59
CA LEU A 589 -10.50 4.10 7.92
C LEU A 589 -11.25 2.83 8.34
N CYS A 590 -11.95 2.90 9.46
CA CYS A 590 -12.99 1.96 9.86
C CYS A 590 -14.33 2.53 9.41
N LEU A 591 -14.91 1.96 8.34
CA LEU A 591 -16.08 2.53 7.68
C LEU A 591 -17.35 1.91 8.24
N ASP A 592 -18.16 2.71 8.92
CA ASP A 592 -19.36 2.24 9.60
C ASP A 592 -20.62 2.31 8.72
N MET A 593 -21.67 1.60 9.15
CA MET A 593 -23.00 1.58 8.49
C MET A 593 -22.96 1.18 7.01
N VAL A 594 -22.00 0.35 6.62
CA VAL A 594 -21.92 -0.20 5.25
C VAL A 594 -23.14 -1.09 4.94
N ASP A 595 -23.71 -1.70 5.98
CA ASP A 595 -24.94 -2.49 5.97
C ASP A 595 -26.23 -1.65 5.92
N VAL A 596 -26.17 -0.32 5.77
CA VAL A 596 -27.35 0.49 5.40
C VAL A 596 -28.06 -0.06 4.15
N VAL A 597 -27.32 -0.76 3.30
CA VAL A 597 -27.81 -1.47 2.12
C VAL A 597 -28.76 -2.64 2.43
N ASP A 598 -28.78 -3.16 3.65
CA ASP A 598 -29.70 -4.21 4.05
C ASP A 598 -31.10 -3.64 4.32
N ALA A 599 -31.15 -2.47 4.97
CA ALA A 599 -32.37 -1.70 5.12
C ALA A 599 -32.84 -1.07 3.78
N TYR A 600 -31.89 -0.65 2.94
CA TYR A 600 -32.15 0.00 1.65
C TYR A 600 -31.38 -0.68 0.49
N PRO A 601 -31.84 -1.85 -0.01
CA PRO A 601 -31.13 -2.63 -1.02
C PRO A 601 -30.81 -1.91 -2.34
N GLN A 602 -31.54 -0.84 -2.66
CA GLN A 602 -31.23 -0.01 -3.82
C GLN A 602 -29.91 0.77 -3.69
N LEU A 603 -29.35 0.88 -2.48
CA LEU A 603 -28.12 1.63 -2.19
C LEU A 603 -26.83 0.86 -2.51
N LYS A 604 -26.91 -0.45 -2.76
CA LYS A 604 -25.73 -1.30 -3.03
C LYS A 604 -24.78 -0.74 -4.09
N PRO A 605 -25.24 -0.28 -5.28
CA PRO A 605 -24.33 0.24 -6.29
C PRO A 605 -23.56 1.48 -5.82
N GLY A 606 -24.24 2.37 -5.09
CA GLY A 606 -23.67 3.56 -4.49
C GLY A 606 -22.59 3.23 -3.46
N MET A 607 -22.88 2.34 -2.51
CA MET A 607 -21.92 1.90 -1.49
C MET A 607 -20.66 1.27 -2.10
N VAL A 608 -20.82 0.37 -3.09
CA VAL A 608 -19.67 -0.23 -3.79
C VAL A 608 -18.88 0.83 -4.56
N SER A 609 -19.55 1.83 -5.17
CA SER A 609 -18.85 2.93 -5.85
C SER A 609 -18.12 3.84 -4.86
N LEU A 610 -18.70 4.10 -3.68
CA LEU A 610 -18.05 4.90 -2.64
C LEU A 610 -16.77 4.21 -2.15
N MET A 611 -16.81 2.90 -1.87
CA MET A 611 -15.63 2.14 -1.47
C MET A 611 -14.52 2.18 -2.53
N ARG A 612 -14.89 2.05 -3.81
CA ARG A 612 -13.96 2.19 -4.94
C ARG A 612 -13.38 3.60 -5.00
N GLU A 613 -14.21 4.64 -4.87
CA GLU A 613 -13.78 6.03 -4.96
C GLU A 613 -12.89 6.44 -3.79
N ILE A 614 -13.17 5.97 -2.56
CA ILE A 614 -12.30 6.16 -1.41
C ILE A 614 -10.93 5.53 -1.70
N ARG A 615 -10.89 4.31 -2.24
CA ARG A 615 -9.63 3.67 -2.64
C ARG A 615 -8.89 4.45 -3.73
N GLU A 616 -9.61 5.03 -4.68
CA GLU A 616 -9.04 5.83 -5.77
C GLU A 616 -8.45 7.16 -5.27
N TRP A 617 -9.16 7.88 -4.39
CA TRP A 617 -8.73 9.18 -3.86
C TRP A 617 -7.71 9.06 -2.73
N TYR A 618 -7.85 8.03 -1.90
CA TYR A 618 -7.04 7.75 -0.72
C TYR A 618 -6.37 6.38 -0.82
N PRO A 619 -5.54 6.15 -1.84
CA PRO A 619 -4.95 4.84 -2.09
C PRO A 619 -4.08 4.36 -0.93
N GLY A 620 -3.60 5.26 -0.07
CA GLY A 620 -2.77 4.94 1.08
C GLY A 620 -3.47 4.52 2.35
N LEU A 621 -4.76 4.77 2.47
CA LEU A 621 -5.50 4.41 3.66
C LEU A 621 -5.86 2.92 3.63
N LEU A 622 -5.65 2.24 4.75
CA LEU A 622 -6.24 0.92 4.97
C LEU A 622 -7.76 1.07 5.04
N LEU A 623 -8.53 0.23 4.36
CA LEU A 623 -10.00 0.29 4.39
C LEU A 623 -10.56 -0.95 5.07
N MET A 624 -11.29 -0.72 6.17
CA MET A 624 -11.92 -1.76 6.98
C MET A 624 -13.41 -1.46 7.15
N PRO A 625 -14.30 -1.93 6.25
CA PRO A 625 -15.73 -1.79 6.48
C PRO A 625 -16.17 -2.56 7.71
N ASN A 626 -17.10 -1.98 8.46
CA ASN A 626 -17.87 -2.63 9.51
C ASN A 626 -19.13 -3.23 8.88
N ARG A 627 -19.32 -4.55 9.01
CA ARG A 627 -20.39 -5.30 8.34
C ARG A 627 -20.42 -5.05 6.82
N GLY A 628 -21.62 -4.95 6.22
CA GLY A 628 -21.79 -4.85 4.78
C GLY A 628 -21.68 -6.18 4.04
N PHE A 629 -22.01 -7.31 4.70
CA PHE A 629 -21.93 -8.65 4.09
C PHE A 629 -22.61 -8.75 2.73
N ALA A 630 -23.74 -8.06 2.56
CA ALA A 630 -24.53 -8.08 1.34
C ALA A 630 -23.88 -7.42 0.11
N VAL A 631 -22.75 -6.74 0.30
CA VAL A 631 -21.90 -6.12 -0.74
C VAL A 631 -20.41 -6.48 -0.57
N LEU A 632 -20.06 -7.30 0.42
CA LEU A 632 -18.68 -7.74 0.68
C LEU A 632 -18.00 -8.37 -0.56
N PRO A 633 -18.65 -9.27 -1.33
CA PRO A 633 -18.04 -9.86 -2.52
C PRO A 633 -17.60 -8.85 -3.58
N GLU A 634 -18.31 -7.72 -3.70
CA GLU A 634 -18.04 -6.62 -4.62
C GLU A 634 -17.04 -5.60 -4.05
N MET A 635 -17.02 -5.41 -2.72
CA MET A 635 -16.08 -4.51 -2.05
C MET A 635 -14.69 -5.13 -1.82
N LEU A 636 -14.60 -6.46 -1.83
CA LEU A 636 -13.38 -7.23 -1.53
C LEU A 636 -12.10 -6.72 -2.24
N PRO A 637 -12.13 -6.29 -3.52
CA PRO A 637 -10.95 -5.74 -4.19
C PRO A 637 -10.40 -4.47 -3.52
N TYR A 638 -11.24 -3.69 -2.84
CA TYR A 638 -10.91 -2.36 -2.33
C TYR A 638 -10.51 -2.33 -0.85
N ILE A 639 -10.84 -3.36 -0.08
CA ILE A 639 -10.64 -3.39 1.39
C ILE A 639 -9.32 -4.08 1.79
N ASP A 640 -8.78 -3.75 2.95
CA ASP A 640 -7.57 -4.40 3.51
C ASP A 640 -7.88 -5.25 4.74
N ALA A 641 -9.04 -5.05 5.37
CA ALA A 641 -9.52 -5.79 6.53
C ALA A 641 -11.05 -5.78 6.55
N PHE A 642 -11.66 -6.55 7.45
CA PHE A 642 -13.11 -6.57 7.64
C PHE A 642 -13.44 -6.50 9.13
N LYS A 643 -14.33 -5.61 9.55
CA LYS A 643 -14.81 -5.56 10.94
C LYS A 643 -16.15 -6.28 11.03
N TYR A 644 -16.25 -7.21 11.99
CA TYR A 644 -17.43 -8.01 12.27
C TYR A 644 -17.97 -7.66 13.66
N GLU A 645 -18.95 -6.78 13.67
CA GLU A 645 -19.72 -6.37 14.84
C GLU A 645 -21.15 -6.86 14.61
N GLU A 646 -21.74 -7.83 15.30
CA GLU A 646 -21.20 -8.64 16.40
C GLU A 646 -21.22 -10.11 15.97
N LEU A 647 -20.25 -10.89 16.44
CA LEU A 647 -20.11 -12.30 16.08
C LEU A 647 -20.81 -13.22 17.09
N SER A 648 -20.75 -12.86 18.37
CA SER A 648 -21.10 -13.75 19.48
C SER A 648 -22.08 -13.12 20.44
N SER A 649 -21.90 -11.85 20.80
CA SER A 649 -22.74 -11.18 21.79
C SER A 649 -23.02 -9.74 21.43
N ARG A 650 -24.26 -9.31 21.69
CA ARG A 650 -24.78 -7.99 21.35
C ARG A 650 -25.55 -7.31 22.46
N TYR A 651 -25.75 -6.01 22.32
CA TYR A 651 -26.72 -5.29 23.14
C TYR A 651 -28.12 -5.29 22.49
N ASP A 652 -29.12 -5.74 23.25
CA ASP A 652 -30.52 -5.70 22.83
C ASP A 652 -31.23 -4.47 23.41
N PHE A 653 -31.50 -3.47 22.56
CA PHE A 653 -32.12 -2.21 22.96
C PHE A 653 -33.57 -2.37 23.46
N ASP A 654 -34.30 -3.39 22.98
CA ASP A 654 -35.67 -3.65 23.43
C ASP A 654 -35.71 -4.16 24.88
N SER A 655 -34.77 -5.04 25.24
CA SER A 655 -34.65 -5.61 26.58
C SER A 655 -33.69 -4.86 27.50
N ALA A 656 -32.91 -3.92 26.95
CA ALA A 656 -31.81 -3.21 27.61
C ALA A 656 -30.81 -4.17 28.27
N SER A 657 -30.43 -5.24 27.57
CA SER A 657 -29.53 -6.28 28.09
C SER A 657 -28.62 -6.87 27.04
N TYR A 658 -27.46 -7.39 27.48
CA TYR A 658 -26.55 -8.11 26.59
C TYR A 658 -27.03 -9.56 26.39
N VAL A 659 -27.05 -10.00 25.13
CA VAL A 659 -27.56 -11.31 24.70
C VAL A 659 -26.60 -11.97 23.70
N TYR A 660 -26.69 -13.29 23.54
CA TYR A 660 -25.94 -13.98 22.48
C TYR A 660 -26.59 -13.75 21.10
N GLU A 661 -25.75 -13.63 20.09
CA GLU A 661 -26.13 -13.49 18.69
C GLU A 661 -26.18 -14.85 17.97
N GLU A 662 -27.10 -14.99 17.02
CA GLU A 662 -27.19 -16.19 16.17
C GLU A 662 -26.71 -15.84 14.75
N ASP A 663 -25.90 -16.71 14.14
CA ASP A 663 -25.47 -16.52 12.74
C ASP A 663 -26.65 -16.71 11.77
N GLU A 664 -27.01 -15.64 11.06
CA GLU A 664 -28.04 -15.64 10.01
C GLU A 664 -27.47 -15.93 8.61
N GLY A 665 -26.24 -16.48 8.53
CA GLY A 665 -25.58 -16.89 7.29
C GLY A 665 -24.45 -15.95 6.84
N GLU A 666 -24.13 -14.95 7.64
CA GLU A 666 -23.02 -14.01 7.45
C GLU A 666 -21.68 -14.76 7.45
N GLN A 667 -21.52 -15.75 8.32
CA GLN A 667 -20.28 -16.52 8.42
C GLN A 667 -20.00 -17.34 7.15
N ALA A 668 -21.05 -17.72 6.39
CA ALA A 668 -20.88 -18.38 5.09
C ALA A 668 -20.41 -17.39 4.01
N VAL A 669 -20.97 -16.18 3.99
CA VAL A 669 -20.54 -15.11 3.07
C VAL A 669 -19.09 -14.70 3.35
N LEU A 670 -18.73 -14.56 4.63
CA LEU A 670 -17.37 -14.27 5.05
C LEU A 670 -16.40 -15.36 4.61
N SER A 671 -16.75 -16.64 4.79
CA SER A 671 -15.91 -17.75 4.33
C SER A 671 -15.64 -17.71 2.83
N GLU A 672 -16.66 -17.45 2.01
CA GLU A 672 -16.50 -17.33 0.55
C GLU A 672 -15.64 -16.11 0.17
N ALA A 673 -15.75 -15.00 0.91
CA ALA A 673 -14.92 -13.83 0.70
C ALA A 673 -13.45 -14.12 1.03
N LEU A 674 -13.18 -14.78 2.17
CA LEU A 674 -11.83 -15.13 2.61
C LEU A 674 -11.15 -16.14 1.67
N ASP A 675 -11.92 -17.05 1.05
CA ASP A 675 -11.41 -17.94 -0.01
C ASP A 675 -10.93 -17.16 -1.26
N ARG A 676 -11.47 -15.96 -1.51
CA ARG A 676 -11.12 -15.11 -2.66
C ARG A 676 -9.99 -14.12 -2.34
N LYS A 677 -9.90 -13.64 -1.11
CA LYS A 677 -8.85 -12.73 -0.63
C LYS A 677 -8.73 -12.86 0.89
N ASP A 678 -7.57 -13.29 1.35
CA ASP A 678 -7.26 -13.35 2.78
C ASP A 678 -7.11 -11.93 3.33
N VAL A 679 -8.08 -11.49 4.14
CA VAL A 679 -8.05 -10.24 4.89
C VAL A 679 -8.26 -10.55 6.37
N PRO A 680 -7.59 -9.85 7.29
CA PRO A 680 -7.83 -10.02 8.72
C PRO A 680 -9.24 -9.54 9.09
N VAL A 681 -9.87 -10.27 10.03
CA VAL A 681 -11.22 -10.01 10.55
C VAL A 681 -11.13 -9.50 11.97
N MET A 682 -11.59 -8.27 12.21
CA MET A 682 -11.60 -7.63 13.52
C MET A 682 -12.99 -7.80 14.13
N VAL A 683 -13.11 -8.64 15.15
CA VAL A 683 -14.40 -8.93 15.79
C VAL A 683 -14.63 -7.96 16.94
N LEU A 684 -15.78 -7.30 16.95
CA LEU A 684 -16.25 -6.49 18.09
C LEU A 684 -17.53 -7.10 18.65
N ASP A 685 -17.44 -7.67 19.84
CA ASP A 685 -18.60 -8.16 20.59
C ASP A 685 -18.95 -7.20 21.72
N HIS A 686 -20.24 -7.10 22.07
CA HIS A 686 -20.72 -6.21 23.12
C HIS A 686 -21.14 -6.97 24.37
N LEU A 687 -20.54 -6.59 25.51
CA LEU A 687 -20.80 -7.23 26.79
C LEU A 687 -20.64 -6.28 27.99
N GLU A 688 -21.23 -6.67 29.13
CA GLU A 688 -21.21 -5.87 30.36
C GLU A 688 -19.77 -5.66 30.87
N THR A 689 -19.33 -4.40 30.93
CA THR A 689 -18.00 -4.03 31.43
C THR A 689 -18.02 -3.69 32.92
N VAL A 690 -19.18 -3.34 33.49
CA VAL A 690 -19.31 -2.94 34.89
C VAL A 690 -20.57 -3.52 35.58
N PRO A 691 -20.44 -4.64 36.34
CA PRO A 691 -19.23 -5.41 36.58
C PRO A 691 -18.84 -6.26 35.36
N PRO A 692 -17.55 -6.53 35.15
CA PRO A 692 -17.08 -7.25 33.98
C PRO A 692 -17.62 -8.70 33.90
N ASP A 693 -18.31 -9.06 32.81
CA ASP A 693 -18.74 -10.44 32.54
C ASP A 693 -17.64 -11.28 31.88
N ASN A 694 -16.69 -11.72 32.72
CA ASN A 694 -15.58 -12.59 32.30
C ASN A 694 -16.06 -13.92 31.67
N THR A 695 -17.27 -14.38 31.98
CA THR A 695 -17.76 -15.68 31.49
C THR A 695 -18.21 -15.54 30.05
N MET A 696 -19.02 -14.52 29.76
CA MET A 696 -19.45 -14.22 28.39
C MET A 696 -18.26 -13.88 27.51
N ALA A 697 -17.37 -12.99 27.98
CA ALA A 697 -16.14 -12.64 27.27
C ALA A 697 -15.26 -13.86 26.93
N SER A 698 -15.14 -14.83 27.85
CA SER A 698 -14.40 -16.06 27.56
C SER A 698 -15.10 -16.92 26.51
N ASN A 699 -16.43 -17.03 26.56
CA ASN A 699 -17.20 -17.82 25.58
C ASN A 699 -17.11 -17.20 24.18
N ASP A 700 -17.25 -15.89 24.09
CA ASP A 700 -17.19 -15.13 22.84
C ASP A 700 -15.82 -15.28 22.17
N TRP A 701 -14.74 -15.20 22.97
CA TRP A 701 -13.39 -15.46 22.47
C TRP A 701 -13.23 -16.89 21.91
N TYR A 702 -13.74 -17.92 22.60
CA TYR A 702 -13.70 -19.31 22.09
C TYR A 702 -14.55 -19.49 20.83
N ASN A 703 -15.71 -18.84 20.77
CA ASN A 703 -16.56 -18.86 19.58
C ASN A 703 -15.85 -18.21 18.38
N CYS A 704 -15.22 -17.05 18.58
CA CYS A 704 -14.39 -16.40 17.58
C CYS A 704 -13.27 -17.31 17.07
N ALA A 705 -12.56 -18.00 17.98
CA ALA A 705 -11.51 -18.94 17.59
C ALA A 705 -12.04 -20.13 16.78
N GLU A 706 -13.23 -20.66 17.12
CA GLU A 706 -13.87 -21.74 16.36
C GLU A 706 -14.31 -21.28 14.96
N VAL A 707 -14.85 -20.07 14.84
CA VAL A 707 -15.22 -19.48 13.54
C VAL A 707 -13.97 -19.22 12.69
N ALA A 708 -12.88 -18.73 13.28
CA ALA A 708 -11.60 -18.54 12.60
C ALA A 708 -11.04 -19.86 12.05
N GLU A 709 -11.02 -20.92 12.86
CA GLU A 709 -10.57 -22.25 12.42
C GLU A 709 -11.43 -22.80 11.28
N ARG A 710 -12.74 -22.59 11.33
CA ARG A 710 -13.67 -23.10 10.32
C ARG A 710 -13.61 -22.34 8.99
N THR A 711 -13.39 -21.02 9.06
CA THR A 711 -13.32 -20.13 7.87
C THR A 711 -11.91 -20.06 7.29
N GLY A 712 -10.89 -20.48 8.06
CA GLY A 712 -9.47 -20.34 7.66
C GLY A 712 -8.96 -18.90 7.75
N GLY A 713 -9.75 -17.96 8.29
CA GLY A 713 -9.39 -16.55 8.38
C GLY A 713 -8.53 -16.20 9.60
N ARG A 714 -7.86 -15.05 9.52
CA ARG A 714 -7.12 -14.46 10.65
C ARG A 714 -8.03 -13.53 11.43
N PHE A 715 -8.38 -13.89 12.67
CA PHE A 715 -9.31 -13.13 13.50
C PHE A 715 -8.59 -12.47 14.68
N ALA A 716 -8.92 -11.20 14.95
CA ALA A 716 -8.56 -10.50 16.17
C ALA A 716 -9.84 -10.17 16.94
N TRP A 717 -10.00 -10.74 18.13
CA TRP A 717 -11.19 -10.55 18.95
C TRP A 717 -11.01 -9.40 19.94
N TYR A 718 -12.05 -8.58 20.06
CA TYR A 718 -12.16 -7.53 21.06
C TYR A 718 -13.60 -7.43 21.57
N ALA A 719 -13.78 -6.95 22.79
CA ALA A 719 -15.10 -6.67 23.33
C ALA A 719 -15.14 -5.40 24.16
N ASN A 720 -16.27 -4.70 24.08
CA ASN A 720 -16.52 -3.46 24.80
C ASN A 720 -17.98 -3.37 25.27
N SER A 721 -18.32 -2.32 26.02
CA SER A 721 -19.72 -1.90 26.22
C SER A 721 -20.30 -1.38 24.90
N VAL A 722 -21.62 -1.34 24.78
CA VAL A 722 -22.29 -0.71 23.62
C VAL A 722 -21.93 0.78 23.46
N ASP A 723 -21.57 1.45 24.55
CA ASP A 723 -21.08 2.84 24.55
C ASP A 723 -19.61 2.96 24.10
N GLN A 724 -18.89 1.84 24.01
CA GLN A 724 -17.49 1.73 23.59
C GLN A 724 -16.51 2.62 24.38
N ASP A 725 -16.87 2.92 25.63
CA ASP A 725 -16.28 3.99 26.43
C ASP A 725 -15.01 3.59 27.20
N ARG A 726 -14.68 2.29 27.29
CA ARG A 726 -13.52 1.83 28.07
C ARG A 726 -12.83 0.57 27.56
N PRO A 727 -11.48 0.57 27.49
CA PRO A 727 -10.74 -0.65 27.19
C PRO A 727 -10.71 -1.61 28.38
N TYR A 728 -11.36 -2.77 28.27
CA TYR A 728 -11.38 -3.76 29.36
C TYR A 728 -10.82 -5.14 29.02
N TRP A 729 -10.94 -5.60 27.77
CA TRP A 729 -10.74 -7.01 27.46
C TRP A 729 -9.66 -7.24 26.42
N LEU A 730 -8.66 -8.03 26.79
CA LEU A 730 -7.62 -8.53 25.88
C LEU A 730 -7.34 -10.00 26.22
N PHE A 731 -7.74 -10.90 25.32
CA PHE A 731 -7.30 -12.29 25.34
C PHE A 731 -6.20 -12.46 24.28
N ILE A 732 -4.95 -12.33 24.70
CA ILE A 732 -3.81 -12.69 23.83
C ILE A 732 -3.69 -14.23 23.86
N ASP A 733 -3.96 -14.91 22.74
CA ASP A 733 -3.57 -16.31 22.61
C ASP A 733 -2.03 -16.39 22.59
N TYR A 734 -1.47 -17.14 23.54
CA TYR A 734 -0.02 -17.40 23.62
C TYR A 734 0.34 -18.77 23.02
N ARG A 735 -0.54 -19.38 22.22
CA ARG A 735 -0.23 -20.65 21.53
C ARG A 735 0.67 -20.47 20.32
#